data_AF-A0A813Y306-F1
#
_entry.id   AF-A0A813Y306-F1
#
_cell.length_a   1.000
_cell.length_b   1.000
_cell.length_c   1.000
_cell.angle_alpha   90.00
_cell.angle_beta   90.00
_cell.angle_gamma   90.00
#
_symmetry.space_group_name_H-M   'P 1'
#
loop_
_entity.id
_entity.type
_entity.pdbx_description
1 polymer ?
#
loop_
_entity_poly.entity_id
_entity_poly.type
_entity_poly.pdbx_seq_one_letter_code
_entity_poly.pdbx_strand_id
1 'polypeptide(L)'
;MISTSICSTSDYYSSSDIEYDDVDDDVVKAAPQHFSSIKETNLILQTLLQYQHVSSLISSTIKSQHSMRLFKLVQENHLSNEIFIRANAILHKFLLSICTNEIDESILIACLSLATKLNEHSTHSNITLFNSSSLITNENLICNKLDWDIDILTPINYVEAILLHVLNYSIKDRLRQLTYELIVLCLTGYFWVFTDSHVDVLYRNDGDPTTRCRNVSLTNMTKTNRKFGHFDCDTPRELLISTLSAAKKIDSNIDFIIWLGDATSHLAHSSDTILTVNQYFSQELRKHFRKTLVIPVLGNHDVVLKTNRSTRFIQFYNETKYNLLLNDDDALRTFLKGGYYSLNFRPLKNKPQTVLRFIALNTAMFQPQYMDYFDSNEPNEQIEWFNKTMFEAHNLNNRILLLAHVPFGINENLLYKFYHIKYEQKLLSIINQYSSNIIMCLSAHRHQDLFRVYSSLNITMGIIGHPSISPIGYLSQPSIRKYSYDRKSLILTDYEQYSLNLHAAERTQKDQWTFSYRFSSWYHQSKELTSKNLLQLIYLIRTNSFYLKRFLLTKHYTEKIVLTNHRIVQTLCALTLFNFDEFMSCTRVLEKKGVQYDNIAFNNSLESKSHTDETKKFWHEKMKHLFHLYDVDRDGSITPIDFEILADKLSTLVGQDDGKRREDYANARKTLCQEIMRADANLDGKVTLEEWLNFHENLANELRKPDTNPEVLEQISQRINTAFNMLDLNHDGYIAIDEWIKTCEFFGVDEKTAEKSFHQITEQDKLEEDRAKQLFFEYLKTDDPNHISNCCLCFL
;
A
#
# COMPACT_ATOMS: atom_id res chain seq x y z
N MET A 1 41.15 -22.64 -25.09
CA MET A 1 41.90 -23.82 -24.62
C MET A 1 41.55 -23.98 -23.16
N ILE A 2 40.82 -24.98 -22.65
CA ILE A 2 40.66 -26.39 -23.00
C ILE A 2 39.17 -26.79 -22.81
N SER A 3 38.75 -27.81 -23.54
CA SER A 3 37.39 -28.30 -23.79
C SER A 3 36.98 -29.54 -22.97
N THR A 4 35.68 -29.62 -22.66
CA THR A 4 34.73 -30.78 -22.72
C THR A 4 35.02 -32.16 -22.10
N SER A 5 34.07 -32.68 -21.30
CA SER A 5 33.23 -33.89 -21.54
C SER A 5 32.43 -34.24 -20.26
N ILE A 6 31.09 -34.27 -20.27
CA ILE A 6 30.13 -35.34 -20.64
C ILE A 6 30.20 -36.58 -19.71
N CYS A 7 29.09 -36.81 -18.97
CA CYS A 7 28.48 -38.13 -18.86
C CYS A 7 26.97 -37.98 -18.56
N SER A 8 26.17 -38.75 -19.30
CA SER A 8 24.70 -38.76 -19.38
C SER A 8 24.21 -40.20 -19.23
N THR A 9 23.00 -40.39 -18.67
CA THR A 9 21.92 -41.36 -19.00
C THR A 9 20.91 -41.35 -17.83
N SER A 10 19.70 -40.79 -17.98
CA SER A 10 18.42 -41.43 -18.43
C SER A 10 17.85 -42.39 -17.36
N ASP A 11 16.58 -42.31 -16.91
CA ASP A 11 15.37 -42.59 -17.71
C ASP A 11 14.06 -41.93 -17.18
N TYR A 12 13.25 -41.55 -18.17
CA TYR A 12 11.79 -41.47 -18.31
C TYR A 12 10.83 -41.73 -17.13
N TYR A 13 9.87 -40.80 -16.96
CA TYR A 13 8.44 -41.12 -16.80
C TYR A 13 7.59 -40.12 -17.60
N SER A 14 6.90 -40.63 -18.62
CA SER A 14 5.87 -39.93 -19.40
C SER A 14 4.49 -40.22 -18.81
N SER A 15 3.67 -39.19 -18.78
CA SER A 15 2.23 -39.19 -18.51
C SER A 15 1.43 -39.82 -19.66
N SER A 16 0.39 -40.59 -19.32
CA SER A 16 -0.82 -40.69 -20.15
C SER A 16 -2.03 -41.15 -19.32
N ASP A 17 -3.02 -40.24 -19.27
CA ASP A 17 -4.48 -40.40 -19.21
C ASP A 17 -5.07 -41.82 -19.10
N ILE A 18 -5.98 -42.04 -18.13
CA ILE A 18 -7.20 -42.85 -18.30
C ILE A 18 -8.34 -42.26 -17.44
N GLU A 19 -9.51 -42.18 -18.07
CA GLU A 19 -10.82 -41.62 -17.69
C GLU A 19 -11.51 -42.33 -16.51
N TYR A 20 -12.42 -41.60 -15.86
CA TYR A 20 -13.43 -42.09 -14.93
C TYR A 20 -14.68 -42.48 -15.72
N ASP A 21 -15.14 -43.72 -15.56
CA ASP A 21 -16.50 -44.14 -15.92
C ASP A 21 -17.19 -44.81 -14.71
N ASP A 22 -18.49 -44.54 -14.63
CA ASP A 22 -19.46 -44.84 -13.56
C ASP A 22 -19.82 -46.34 -13.36
N VAL A 23 -20.56 -46.59 -12.25
CA VAL A 23 -21.53 -47.70 -11.98
C VAL A 23 -20.88 -49.00 -11.42
N ASP A 24 -21.32 -49.67 -10.33
CA ASP A 24 -22.67 -49.90 -9.80
C ASP A 24 -22.67 -50.28 -8.29
N ASP A 25 -23.83 -50.06 -7.66
CA ASP A 25 -24.25 -50.61 -6.37
C ASP A 25 -24.46 -52.14 -6.42
N ASP A 26 -24.57 -52.77 -5.24
CA ASP A 26 -24.94 -54.18 -4.99
C ASP A 26 -23.86 -55.28 -5.05
N VAL A 27 -23.09 -55.42 -3.96
CA VAL A 27 -22.83 -56.75 -3.36
C VAL A 27 -22.93 -56.67 -1.83
N VAL A 28 -24.16 -56.65 -1.32
CA VAL A 28 -24.48 -57.12 0.03
C VAL A 28 -24.78 -58.61 -0.07
N LYS A 29 -23.91 -59.46 0.49
CA LYS A 29 -24.25 -60.72 1.21
C LYS A 29 -22.99 -61.53 1.53
N ALA A 30 -22.50 -61.41 2.76
CA ALA A 30 -22.11 -62.54 3.62
C ALA A 30 -21.57 -61.99 4.95
N ALA A 31 -22.40 -62.01 6.00
CA ALA A 31 -21.92 -62.00 7.38
C ALA A 31 -21.69 -63.46 7.83
N PRO A 32 -20.82 -63.69 8.83
CA PRO A 32 -21.42 -63.96 10.14
C PRO A 32 -20.69 -63.34 11.35
N GLN A 33 -21.52 -62.74 12.21
CA GLN A 33 -21.62 -62.89 13.67
C GLN A 33 -20.52 -62.39 14.64
N HIS A 34 -21.05 -61.72 15.67
CA HIS A 34 -20.51 -61.34 16.99
C HIS A 34 -19.63 -60.08 17.09
N PHE A 35 -20.25 -58.95 17.49
CA PHE A 35 -20.26 -58.51 18.91
C PHE A 35 -21.40 -57.52 19.15
N SER A 36 -22.19 -57.82 20.18
CA SER A 36 -23.27 -57.02 20.73
C SER A 36 -22.73 -56.07 21.80
N SER A 37 -22.97 -54.76 21.71
CA SER A 37 -23.76 -54.05 22.74
C SER A 37 -24.03 -52.59 22.34
N ILE A 38 -25.30 -52.24 22.19
CA ILE A 38 -25.85 -50.89 21.95
C ILE A 38 -25.78 -50.02 23.23
N LYS A 39 -25.04 -50.43 24.26
CA LYS A 39 -24.88 -49.68 25.52
C LYS A 39 -23.73 -48.67 25.49
N GLU A 40 -22.70 -48.88 24.67
CA GLU A 40 -21.54 -47.98 24.61
C GLU A 40 -21.82 -46.73 23.76
N THR A 41 -22.64 -46.83 22.72
CA THR A 41 -23.00 -45.69 21.86
C THR A 41 -23.83 -44.63 22.61
N ASN A 42 -24.67 -45.06 23.57
CA ASN A 42 -25.46 -44.14 24.40
C ASN A 42 -24.64 -43.50 25.53
N LEU A 43 -23.61 -44.17 26.04
CA LEU A 43 -22.69 -43.58 27.01
C LEU A 43 -21.81 -42.51 26.34
N ILE A 44 -21.35 -42.78 25.12
CA ILE A 44 -20.60 -41.82 24.27
C ILE A 44 -21.45 -40.57 23.96
N LEU A 45 -22.74 -40.73 23.65
CA LEU A 45 -23.64 -39.59 23.40
C LEU A 45 -23.90 -38.76 24.68
N GLN A 46 -24.05 -39.41 25.84
CA GLN A 46 -24.23 -38.72 27.12
C GLN A 46 -22.95 -38.01 27.62
N THR A 47 -21.77 -38.59 27.39
CA THR A 47 -20.49 -37.93 27.72
C THR A 47 -20.21 -36.75 26.78
N LEU A 48 -20.56 -36.85 25.49
CA LEU A 48 -20.44 -35.73 24.54
C LEU A 48 -21.40 -34.57 24.86
N LEU A 49 -22.59 -34.85 25.41
CA LEU A 49 -23.54 -33.83 25.85
C LEU A 49 -23.11 -33.14 27.16
N GLN A 50 -22.39 -33.83 28.06
CA GLN A 50 -21.85 -33.21 29.29
C GLN A 50 -20.67 -32.25 29.04
N TYR A 51 -19.99 -32.32 27.90
CA TYR A 51 -18.88 -31.43 27.52
C TYR A 51 -19.27 -30.30 26.55
N GLN A 52 -20.56 -30.13 26.23
CA GLN A 52 -21.05 -29.06 25.35
C GLN A 52 -20.75 -27.63 25.86
N HIS A 53 -20.46 -27.45 27.16
CA HIS A 53 -20.07 -26.15 27.70
C HIS A 53 -18.62 -25.73 27.41
N VAL A 54 -17.77 -26.62 26.88
CA VAL A 54 -16.40 -26.30 26.45
C VAL A 54 -16.26 -26.27 24.93
N SER A 55 -17.28 -26.74 24.20
CA SER A 55 -17.30 -26.83 22.73
C SER A 55 -17.32 -25.48 22.01
N SER A 56 -17.80 -24.40 22.63
CA SER A 56 -17.88 -23.09 21.98
C SER A 56 -16.50 -22.39 21.86
N LEU A 57 -15.53 -22.78 22.68
CA LEU A 57 -14.15 -22.28 22.60
C LEU A 57 -13.25 -23.11 21.67
N ILE A 58 -13.66 -24.35 21.39
CA ILE A 58 -12.85 -25.34 20.67
C ILE A 58 -13.24 -25.43 19.18
N SER A 59 -14.45 -24.99 18.81
CA SER A 59 -15.00 -25.20 17.46
C SER A 59 -14.40 -24.35 16.33
N SER A 60 -13.61 -23.30 16.59
CA SER A 60 -13.03 -22.49 15.50
C SER A 60 -11.59 -22.89 15.13
N THR A 61 -10.85 -23.51 16.05
CA THR A 61 -9.43 -23.89 15.84
C THR A 61 -9.30 -25.33 15.32
N ILE A 62 -10.31 -26.19 15.56
CA ILE A 62 -10.25 -27.63 15.24
C ILE A 62 -11.06 -27.95 13.97
N LYS A 63 -10.70 -27.30 12.88
CA LYS A 63 -10.98 -27.80 11.52
C LYS A 63 -9.71 -27.78 10.68
N SER A 64 -8.56 -28.06 11.29
CA SER A 64 -7.32 -28.21 10.52
C SER A 64 -7.27 -29.61 9.92
N GLN A 65 -6.90 -29.68 8.63
CA GLN A 65 -6.58 -30.89 7.87
C GLN A 65 -5.59 -31.84 8.59
N HIS A 66 -4.91 -31.36 9.64
CA HIS A 66 -3.87 -32.06 10.37
C HIS A 66 -4.45 -33.01 11.41
N SER A 67 -5.57 -32.66 12.06
CA SER A 67 -6.28 -33.57 12.98
C SER A 67 -6.86 -34.80 12.26
N MET A 68 -7.38 -34.63 11.04
CA MET A 68 -7.87 -35.76 10.22
C MET A 68 -6.73 -36.65 9.68
N ARG A 69 -5.57 -36.06 9.34
CA ARG A 69 -4.39 -36.84 8.93
C ARG A 69 -3.81 -37.66 10.07
N LEU A 70 -3.80 -37.11 11.29
CA LEU A 70 -3.36 -37.82 12.50
C LEU A 70 -4.29 -38.98 12.85
N PHE A 71 -5.61 -38.79 12.69
CA PHE A 71 -6.62 -39.83 12.91
C PHE A 71 -6.47 -41.03 11.94
N LYS A 72 -6.11 -40.76 10.67
CA LYS A 72 -5.91 -41.80 9.64
C LYS A 72 -4.71 -42.72 9.94
N LEU A 73 -3.64 -42.17 10.52
CA LEU A 73 -2.43 -42.89 10.93
C LEU A 73 -2.62 -43.81 12.16
N VAL A 74 -3.59 -43.52 13.02
CA VAL A 74 -3.90 -44.35 14.20
C VAL A 74 -4.60 -45.64 13.80
N GLN A 75 -5.49 -45.57 12.80
CA GLN A 75 -6.06 -46.76 12.19
C GLN A 75 -4.99 -47.69 11.60
N GLU A 76 -3.90 -47.12 11.07
CA GLU A 76 -2.82 -47.86 10.42
C GLU A 76 -1.82 -48.51 11.42
N ASN A 77 -1.77 -48.08 12.69
CA ASN A 77 -0.73 -48.50 13.66
C ASN A 77 -1.24 -49.17 14.95
N HIS A 78 -2.53 -49.51 15.05
CA HIS A 78 -3.13 -50.28 16.18
C HIS A 78 -2.83 -49.76 17.61
N LEU A 79 -2.58 -48.47 17.79
CA LEU A 79 -2.54 -47.86 19.13
C LEU A 79 -3.93 -47.86 19.75
N SER A 80 -4.06 -48.14 21.05
CA SER A 80 -5.35 -48.06 21.72
C SER A 80 -5.87 -46.61 21.67
N ASN A 81 -7.11 -46.45 21.19
CA ASN A 81 -7.73 -45.13 20.99
C ASN A 81 -7.68 -44.25 22.26
N GLU A 82 -7.72 -44.87 23.45
CA GLU A 82 -7.71 -44.16 24.72
C GLU A 82 -6.35 -43.52 25.07
N ILE A 83 -5.24 -44.22 24.78
CA ILE A 83 -3.88 -43.70 25.02
C ILE A 83 -3.57 -42.56 24.05
N PHE A 84 -4.00 -42.68 22.80
CA PHE A 84 -3.85 -41.63 21.80
C PHE A 84 -4.64 -40.35 22.16
N ILE A 85 -5.90 -40.47 22.57
CA ILE A 85 -6.72 -39.31 22.96
C ILE A 85 -6.09 -38.58 24.16
N ARG A 86 -5.59 -39.32 25.16
CA ARG A 86 -4.91 -38.74 26.32
C ARG A 86 -3.57 -38.11 25.94
N ALA A 87 -2.76 -38.78 25.13
CA ALA A 87 -1.49 -38.24 24.65
C ALA A 87 -1.65 -36.96 23.85
N ASN A 88 -2.62 -36.96 22.93
CA ASN A 88 -2.91 -35.80 22.10
C ASN A 88 -3.49 -34.65 22.95
N ALA A 89 -4.37 -34.92 23.91
CA ALA A 89 -4.91 -33.90 24.80
C ALA A 89 -3.82 -33.26 25.71
N ILE A 90 -2.88 -34.07 26.20
CA ILE A 90 -1.78 -33.62 27.06
C ILE A 90 -0.75 -32.84 26.26
N LEU A 91 -0.32 -33.36 25.10
CA LEU A 91 0.61 -32.67 24.20
C LEU A 91 -0.01 -31.35 23.70
N HIS A 92 -1.28 -31.36 23.32
CA HIS A 92 -2.00 -30.16 22.90
C HIS A 92 -2.11 -29.14 24.04
N LYS A 93 -2.40 -29.56 25.29
CA LYS A 93 -2.40 -28.67 26.46
C LYS A 93 -1.02 -28.10 26.77
N PHE A 94 0.03 -28.91 26.71
CA PHE A 94 1.42 -28.50 26.91
C PHE A 94 1.88 -27.50 25.85
N LEU A 95 1.51 -27.74 24.60
CA LEU A 95 1.82 -26.84 23.50
C LEU A 95 1.00 -25.54 23.55
N LEU A 96 -0.26 -25.59 23.98
CA LEU A 96 -1.05 -24.39 24.28
C LEU A 96 -0.42 -23.57 25.39
N SER A 97 0.02 -24.23 26.46
CA SER A 97 0.76 -23.66 27.59
C SER A 97 2.09 -23.00 27.16
N ILE A 98 2.82 -23.60 26.22
CA ILE A 98 4.02 -23.00 25.60
C ILE A 98 3.66 -21.77 24.75
N CYS A 99 2.60 -21.86 23.94
CA CYS A 99 2.11 -20.77 23.10
C CYS A 99 1.52 -19.60 23.93
N THR A 100 0.98 -19.86 25.14
CA THR A 100 0.50 -18.84 26.08
C THR A 100 1.55 -18.43 27.13
N ASN A 101 2.69 -19.12 27.18
CA ASN A 101 3.78 -18.93 28.16
C ASN A 101 3.37 -19.12 29.64
N GLU A 102 2.33 -19.92 29.89
CA GLU A 102 1.90 -20.38 31.23
C GLU A 102 2.18 -21.88 31.34
N ILE A 103 3.32 -22.28 31.91
CA ILE A 103 3.60 -23.70 32.17
C ILE A 103 2.88 -24.10 33.46
N ASP A 104 1.76 -24.79 33.31
CA ASP A 104 0.99 -25.36 34.42
C ASP A 104 1.63 -26.68 34.86
N GLU A 105 2.06 -26.77 36.12
CA GLU A 105 2.66 -27.96 36.74
C GLU A 105 1.82 -29.23 36.53
N SER A 106 0.49 -29.10 36.46
CA SER A 106 -0.42 -30.22 36.21
C SER A 106 -0.24 -30.85 34.83
N ILE A 107 0.21 -30.08 33.84
CA ILE A 107 0.48 -30.55 32.48
C ILE A 107 1.80 -31.32 32.43
N LEU A 108 2.81 -30.86 33.18
CA LEU A 108 4.10 -31.55 33.32
C LEU A 108 3.92 -32.93 33.97
N ILE A 109 3.11 -32.99 35.03
CA ILE A 109 2.73 -34.24 35.72
C ILE A 109 1.93 -35.16 34.78
N ALA A 110 1.05 -34.62 33.94
CA ALA A 110 0.30 -35.40 32.97
C ALA A 110 1.20 -36.00 31.86
N CYS A 111 2.18 -35.24 31.35
CA CYS A 111 3.19 -35.72 30.39
C CYS A 111 4.01 -36.89 30.96
N LEU A 112 4.47 -36.76 32.21
CA LEU A 112 5.20 -37.83 32.91
C LEU A 112 4.32 -39.07 33.15
N SER A 113 3.07 -38.88 33.58
CA SER A 113 2.12 -39.98 33.79
C SER A 113 1.82 -40.74 32.49
N LEU A 114 1.69 -40.03 31.38
CA LEU A 114 1.49 -40.62 30.05
C LEU A 114 2.72 -41.40 29.56
N ALA A 115 3.92 -40.85 29.73
CA ALA A 115 5.17 -41.53 29.38
C ALA A 115 5.32 -42.84 30.19
N THR A 116 4.95 -42.81 31.46
CA THR A 116 4.94 -44.00 32.33
C THR A 116 3.96 -45.07 31.82
N LYS A 117 2.75 -44.66 31.39
CA LYS A 117 1.71 -45.56 30.87
C LYS A 117 1.99 -46.13 29.49
N LEU A 118 2.67 -45.36 28.63
CA LEU A 118 3.14 -45.84 27.32
C LEU A 118 4.24 -46.90 27.48
N ASN A 119 5.05 -46.79 28.55
CA ASN A 119 6.08 -47.78 28.91
C ASN A 119 5.52 -49.06 29.53
N GLU A 120 4.32 -49.03 30.12
CA GLU A 120 3.64 -50.24 30.63
C GLU A 120 3.07 -51.11 29.50
N HIS A 121 2.80 -50.54 28.33
CA HIS A 121 2.25 -51.24 27.16
C HIS A 121 3.32 -51.79 26.20
N SER A 122 4.59 -51.54 26.46
CA SER A 122 5.70 -52.06 25.65
C SER A 122 6.22 -53.37 26.21
N THR A 123 5.83 -54.48 25.59
CA THR A 123 6.21 -55.82 26.03
C THR A 123 7.67 -56.21 25.75
N HIS A 124 8.59 -55.27 25.52
CA HIS A 124 10.01 -55.59 25.35
C HIS A 124 10.97 -54.59 26.03
N SER A 125 11.78 -55.19 26.91
CA SER A 125 13.03 -54.74 27.52
C SER A 125 12.98 -53.86 28.79
N ASN A 126 13.60 -54.43 29.82
CA ASN A 126 13.86 -53.91 31.16
C ASN A 126 14.44 -52.47 31.16
N ILE A 127 13.61 -51.50 31.53
CA ILE A 127 14.07 -50.22 32.08
C ILE A 127 13.31 -49.99 33.39
N THR A 128 13.98 -50.25 34.51
CA THR A 128 13.49 -49.89 35.85
C THR A 128 13.49 -48.37 36.02
N LEU A 129 12.33 -47.74 35.83
CA LEU A 129 12.07 -46.38 36.29
C LEU A 129 11.28 -46.41 37.60
N PHE A 130 11.66 -45.50 38.50
CA PHE A 130 11.42 -45.51 39.93
C PHE A 130 9.95 -45.60 40.36
N ASN A 131 9.72 -46.32 41.46
CA ASN A 131 8.43 -46.46 42.16
C ASN A 131 7.75 -45.10 42.41
N SER A 132 6.44 -45.09 42.16
CA SER A 132 5.54 -43.93 42.08
C SER A 132 5.20 -43.25 43.41
N SER A 133 6.05 -43.32 44.44
CA SER A 133 5.73 -42.81 45.78
C SER A 133 6.71 -41.78 46.37
N SER A 134 7.69 -41.27 45.61
CA SER A 134 8.66 -40.30 46.15
C SER A 134 9.01 -39.11 45.23
N LEU A 135 8.16 -38.79 44.25
CA LEU A 135 8.50 -37.84 43.17
C LEU A 135 8.20 -36.35 43.45
N ILE A 136 7.82 -35.98 44.68
CA ILE A 136 7.51 -34.57 45.03
C ILE A 136 8.70 -33.82 45.64
N THR A 137 9.79 -34.50 46.03
CA THR A 137 10.80 -33.87 46.89
C THR A 137 12.15 -33.50 46.28
N ASN A 138 12.41 -33.58 44.97
CA ASN A 138 13.70 -33.05 44.47
C ASN A 138 13.77 -32.82 42.95
N GLU A 139 13.33 -31.66 42.48
CA GLU A 139 13.66 -31.13 41.14
C GLU A 139 15.19 -30.95 40.97
N ASN A 140 15.90 -30.61 42.06
CA ASN A 140 17.36 -30.43 42.06
C ASN A 140 18.17 -31.73 41.97
N LEU A 141 17.62 -32.90 42.34
CA LEU A 141 18.38 -34.15 42.35
C LEU A 141 18.40 -34.86 40.99
N ILE A 142 17.37 -34.62 40.16
CA ILE A 142 17.30 -35.15 38.79
C ILE A 142 18.21 -34.34 37.86
N CYS A 143 18.20 -33.01 37.99
CA CYS A 143 19.07 -32.13 37.19
C CYS A 143 20.56 -32.29 37.54
N ASN A 144 20.90 -32.44 38.83
CA ASN A 144 22.29 -32.65 39.28
C ASN A 144 22.88 -34.04 38.95
N LYS A 145 22.05 -35.07 38.73
CA LYS A 145 22.53 -36.41 38.34
C LYS A 145 22.71 -36.59 36.83
N LEU A 146 22.05 -35.76 36.04
CA LEU A 146 22.15 -35.76 34.57
C LEU A 146 23.11 -34.69 34.04
N ASP A 147 23.72 -33.91 34.95
CA ASP A 147 24.63 -32.79 34.63
C ASP A 147 23.95 -31.73 33.74
N TRP A 148 22.68 -31.43 34.04
CA TRP A 148 21.84 -30.54 33.24
C TRP A 148 21.67 -29.17 33.90
N ASP A 149 22.10 -28.14 33.18
CA ASP A 149 21.92 -26.75 33.55
C ASP A 149 20.48 -26.29 33.25
N ILE A 150 19.75 -25.88 34.30
CA ILE A 150 18.33 -25.53 34.24
C ILE A 150 18.08 -24.31 33.34
N ASP A 151 19.07 -23.44 33.20
CA ASP A 151 18.98 -22.25 32.34
C ASP A 151 19.06 -22.57 30.82
N ILE A 152 19.33 -23.82 30.45
CA ILE A 152 19.47 -24.30 29.06
C ILE A 152 18.26 -25.17 28.62
N LEU A 153 17.36 -25.54 29.54
CA LEU A 153 16.20 -26.39 29.24
C LEU A 153 15.15 -25.66 28.40
N THR A 154 15.28 -25.75 27.08
CA THR A 154 14.18 -25.38 26.17
C THR A 154 13.12 -26.50 26.14
N PRO A 155 11.83 -26.19 25.89
CA PRO A 155 10.77 -27.20 25.72
C PRO A 155 11.11 -28.31 24.71
N ILE A 156 12.04 -28.04 23.79
CA ILE A 156 12.61 -29.00 22.83
C ILE A 156 13.31 -30.15 23.56
N ASN A 157 14.12 -29.88 24.58
CA ASN A 157 14.87 -30.91 25.31
C ASN A 157 13.93 -31.87 26.06
N TYR A 158 12.80 -31.35 26.54
CA TYR A 158 11.78 -32.14 27.24
C TYR A 158 10.99 -33.03 26.29
N VAL A 159 10.58 -32.49 25.13
CA VAL A 159 9.92 -33.26 24.08
C VAL A 159 10.87 -34.29 23.47
N GLU A 160 12.15 -33.95 23.26
CA GLU A 160 13.16 -34.92 22.82
C GLU A 160 13.38 -36.05 23.82
N ALA A 161 13.35 -35.78 25.12
CA ALA A 161 13.45 -36.81 26.17
C ALA A 161 12.25 -37.78 26.16
N ILE A 162 11.04 -37.28 25.97
CA ILE A 162 9.82 -38.10 25.81
C ILE A 162 9.90 -38.91 24.52
N LEU A 163 10.36 -38.30 23.42
CA LEU A 163 10.51 -38.93 22.11
C LEU A 163 11.61 -39.99 22.08
N LEU A 164 12.61 -39.90 22.96
CA LEU A 164 13.61 -40.96 23.16
C LEU A 164 13.00 -42.25 23.74
N HIS A 165 11.83 -42.19 24.39
CA HIS A 165 11.18 -43.32 25.03
C HIS A 165 9.99 -43.89 24.23
N VAL A 166 9.67 -43.33 23.05
CA VAL A 166 8.66 -43.88 22.12
C VAL A 166 9.34 -44.91 21.21
N LEU A 167 8.86 -46.15 21.24
CA LEU A 167 9.54 -47.34 20.69
C LEU A 167 9.56 -47.46 19.17
N ASN A 168 8.92 -46.56 18.43
CA ASN A 168 8.85 -46.63 16.97
C ASN A 168 9.50 -45.40 16.32
N TYR A 169 10.55 -45.65 15.53
CA TYR A 169 11.38 -44.63 14.88
C TYR A 169 10.56 -43.70 13.96
N SER A 170 9.56 -44.23 13.24
CA SER A 170 8.72 -43.42 12.35
C SER A 170 7.80 -42.44 13.11
N ILE A 171 7.32 -42.86 14.29
CA ILE A 171 6.50 -42.03 15.17
C ILE A 171 7.35 -40.92 15.78
N LYS A 172 8.62 -41.23 16.12
CA LYS A 172 9.58 -40.28 16.68
C LYS A 172 9.89 -39.14 15.72
N ASP A 173 10.24 -39.45 14.47
CA ASP A 173 10.55 -38.42 13.46
C ASP A 173 9.33 -37.57 13.11
N ARG A 174 8.14 -38.19 13.05
CA ARG A 174 6.91 -37.46 12.77
C ARG A 174 6.49 -36.55 13.91
N LEU A 175 6.65 -36.99 15.16
CA LEU A 175 6.40 -36.14 16.33
C LEU A 175 7.45 -35.02 16.44
N ARG A 176 8.73 -35.27 16.15
CA ARG A 176 9.75 -34.21 16.04
C ARG A 176 9.37 -33.16 15.01
N GLN A 177 8.91 -33.61 13.84
CA GLN A 177 8.43 -32.72 12.79
C GLN A 177 7.24 -31.89 13.26
N LEU A 178 6.23 -32.51 13.90
CA LEU A 178 5.06 -31.81 14.44
C LEU A 178 5.46 -30.81 15.54
N THR A 179 6.35 -31.19 16.46
CA THR A 179 6.88 -30.29 17.50
C THR A 179 7.60 -29.10 16.88
N TYR A 180 8.42 -29.33 15.85
CA TYR A 180 9.10 -28.26 15.13
C TYR A 180 8.09 -27.32 14.44
N GLU A 181 7.10 -27.87 13.71
CA GLU A 181 6.03 -27.11 13.06
C GLU A 181 5.24 -26.27 14.08
N LEU A 182 4.93 -26.83 15.25
CA LEU A 182 4.23 -26.15 16.35
C LEU A 182 5.08 -25.06 17.01
N ILE A 183 6.39 -25.28 17.20
CA ILE A 183 7.31 -24.25 17.69
C ILE A 183 7.40 -23.10 16.70
N VAL A 184 7.55 -23.40 15.41
CA VAL A 184 7.55 -22.37 14.36
C VAL A 184 6.24 -21.58 14.38
N LEU A 185 5.10 -22.24 14.56
CA LEU A 185 3.80 -21.58 14.72
C LEU A 185 3.73 -20.68 15.98
N CYS A 186 4.23 -21.14 17.14
CA CYS A 186 4.25 -20.30 18.35
C CYS A 186 5.25 -19.14 18.24
N LEU A 187 6.34 -19.29 17.48
CA LEU A 187 7.34 -18.24 17.29
C LEU A 187 7.01 -17.29 16.14
N THR A 188 6.11 -17.65 15.23
CA THR A 188 5.69 -16.75 14.15
C THR A 188 4.57 -15.84 14.63
N GLY A 189 4.83 -14.53 14.62
CA GLY A 189 3.85 -13.49 14.84
C GLY A 189 3.29 -12.96 13.53
N TYR A 190 2.07 -12.41 13.59
CA TYR A 190 1.39 -11.84 12.44
C TYR A 190 0.81 -10.47 12.79
N PHE A 191 0.79 -9.56 11.82
CA PHE A 191 0.11 -8.27 11.97
C PHE A 191 -0.49 -7.80 10.65
N TRP A 192 -1.57 -7.01 10.74
CA TRP A 192 -2.18 -6.36 9.59
C TRP A 192 -1.67 -4.92 9.45
N VAL A 193 -1.55 -4.46 8.20
CA VAL A 193 -1.35 -3.04 7.88
C VAL A 193 -2.54 -2.55 7.03
N PHE A 194 -3.16 -1.46 7.48
CA PHE A 194 -4.21 -0.71 6.78
C PHE A 194 -3.73 0.72 6.53
N THR A 195 -4.13 1.32 5.41
CA THR A 195 -3.74 2.70 5.08
C THR A 195 -4.64 3.32 4.02
N ASP A 196 -4.62 4.66 3.93
CA ASP A 196 -5.17 5.45 2.83
C ASP A 196 -6.60 5.00 2.52
N SER A 197 -7.43 4.99 3.56
CA SER A 197 -8.82 4.57 3.41
C SER A 197 -9.64 5.62 2.70
N HIS A 198 -9.33 6.91 2.90
CA HIS A 198 -10.05 8.02 2.28
C HIS A 198 -11.56 7.79 2.20
N VAL A 199 -12.19 7.52 3.34
CA VAL A 199 -13.64 7.35 3.37
C VAL A 199 -14.31 8.67 3.03
N ASP A 200 -15.20 8.62 2.05
CA ASP A 200 -16.04 9.74 1.68
C ASP A 200 -17.44 9.56 2.29
N VAL A 201 -17.76 10.40 3.27
CA VAL A 201 -19.07 10.39 3.94
C VAL A 201 -20.20 10.89 3.06
N LEU A 202 -19.88 11.58 1.97
CA LEU A 202 -20.82 12.09 0.97
C LEU A 202 -20.91 11.16 -0.25
N TYR A 203 -20.21 10.01 -0.24
CA TYR A 203 -20.31 9.03 -1.32
C TYR A 203 -21.74 8.56 -1.51
N ARG A 204 -22.19 8.55 -2.76
CA ARG A 204 -23.46 7.98 -3.18
C ARG A 204 -23.24 6.81 -4.10
N ASN A 205 -23.95 5.71 -3.83
CA ASN A 205 -23.86 4.52 -4.69
C ASN A 205 -24.37 4.78 -6.11
N ASP A 206 -25.34 5.69 -6.28
CA ASP A 206 -25.82 6.15 -7.59
C ASP A 206 -25.07 7.38 -8.11
N GLY A 207 -23.99 7.77 -7.44
CA GLY A 207 -23.19 8.95 -7.77
C GLY A 207 -22.42 8.80 -9.08
N ASP A 208 -22.27 9.92 -9.78
CA ASP A 208 -21.50 10.06 -11.00
C ASP A 208 -20.00 10.12 -10.68
N PRO A 209 -19.17 9.21 -11.23
CA PRO A 209 -17.72 9.24 -11.05
C PRO A 209 -17.05 10.57 -11.37
N THR A 210 -17.57 11.33 -12.35
CA THR A 210 -17.05 12.66 -12.73
C THR A 210 -17.18 13.69 -11.61
N THR A 211 -18.12 13.49 -10.69
CA THR A 211 -18.36 14.34 -9.51
C THR A 211 -17.84 13.69 -8.22
N ARG A 212 -16.84 12.80 -8.34
CA ARG A 212 -16.32 11.99 -7.22
C ARG A 212 -17.40 11.20 -6.49
N CYS A 213 -18.42 10.75 -7.22
CA CYS A 213 -19.56 9.99 -6.70
C CYS A 213 -20.39 10.74 -5.64
N ARG A 214 -20.33 12.09 -5.57
CA ARG A 214 -21.12 12.88 -4.61
C ARG A 214 -22.47 13.35 -5.16
N ASN A 215 -22.57 13.51 -6.49
CA ASN A 215 -23.79 13.96 -7.16
C ASN A 215 -24.31 12.90 -8.12
N VAL A 216 -25.63 12.86 -8.35
CA VAL A 216 -26.25 11.96 -9.33
C VAL A 216 -26.11 12.56 -10.74
N SER A 217 -25.84 11.71 -11.73
CA SER A 217 -25.75 12.14 -13.14
C SER A 217 -27.11 12.63 -13.65
N LEU A 218 -27.16 13.83 -14.22
CA LEU A 218 -28.40 14.39 -14.82
C LEU A 218 -28.67 13.83 -16.23
N THR A 219 -27.66 13.24 -16.88
CA THR A 219 -27.70 12.82 -18.29
C THR A 219 -27.78 11.31 -18.49
N ASN A 220 -27.39 10.50 -17.49
CA ASN A 220 -27.46 9.04 -17.55
C ASN A 220 -28.58 8.47 -16.66
N MET A 221 -29.71 8.09 -17.27
CA MET A 221 -30.87 7.48 -16.60
C MET A 221 -30.63 6.05 -16.08
N THR A 222 -29.48 5.43 -16.31
CA THR A 222 -29.15 4.11 -15.76
C THR A 222 -28.57 4.26 -14.35
N LYS A 223 -29.38 3.99 -13.32
CA LYS A 223 -28.93 3.88 -11.92
C LYS A 223 -27.96 2.71 -11.75
N THR A 224 -26.67 2.95 -11.98
CA THR A 224 -25.61 2.01 -11.58
C THR A 224 -25.37 2.13 -10.09
N ASN A 225 -25.73 1.09 -9.33
CA ASN A 225 -25.48 1.00 -7.88
C ASN A 225 -24.03 0.56 -7.62
N ARG A 226 -23.16 1.52 -7.33
CA ARG A 226 -21.74 1.32 -6.99
C ARG A 226 -21.58 1.13 -5.49
N LYS A 227 -21.57 -0.10 -5.02
CA LYS A 227 -21.65 -0.40 -3.58
C LYS A 227 -20.28 -0.36 -2.90
N PHE A 228 -19.25 -0.89 -3.55
CA PHE A 228 -17.88 -0.98 -3.07
C PHE A 228 -16.98 0.13 -3.63
N GLY A 229 -17.37 0.84 -4.69
CA GLY A 229 -16.70 2.07 -5.11
C GLY A 229 -16.56 2.25 -6.62
N HIS A 230 -15.72 3.22 -6.99
CA HIS A 230 -15.26 3.48 -8.35
C HIS A 230 -13.83 4.01 -8.30
N PHE A 231 -13.02 3.75 -9.32
CA PHE A 231 -11.63 4.24 -9.38
C PHE A 231 -11.48 5.76 -9.51
N ASP A 232 -12.56 6.50 -9.73
CA ASP A 232 -12.54 7.98 -9.75
C ASP A 232 -13.01 8.59 -8.42
N CYS A 233 -13.43 7.74 -7.49
CA CYS A 233 -14.06 8.13 -6.25
C CYS A 233 -13.26 7.61 -5.06
N ASP A 234 -13.39 8.33 -3.96
CA ASP A 234 -12.92 7.87 -2.67
C ASP A 234 -13.84 6.78 -2.09
N THR A 235 -13.41 6.18 -0.97
CA THR A 235 -13.96 4.93 -0.44
C THR A 235 -15.38 5.10 0.12
N PRO A 236 -16.38 4.32 -0.35
CA PRO A 236 -17.65 4.22 0.37
C PRO A 236 -17.49 3.48 1.70
N ARG A 237 -18.40 3.74 2.65
CA ARG A 237 -18.39 3.10 3.97
C ARG A 237 -18.41 1.56 3.87
N GLU A 238 -19.13 1.03 2.90
CA GLU A 238 -19.28 -0.39 2.61
C GLU A 238 -17.95 -1.06 2.29
N LEU A 239 -17.06 -0.39 1.52
CA LEU A 239 -15.73 -0.91 1.22
C LEU A 239 -14.83 -0.92 2.45
N LEU A 240 -14.90 0.09 3.32
CA LEU A 240 -14.15 0.06 4.59
C LEU A 240 -14.62 -1.10 5.48
N ILE A 241 -15.94 -1.30 5.62
CA ILE A 241 -16.48 -2.42 6.41
C ILE A 241 -16.07 -3.76 5.81
N SER A 242 -16.16 -3.89 4.48
CA SER A 242 -15.75 -5.08 3.74
C SER A 242 -14.27 -5.39 3.99
N THR A 243 -13.41 -4.38 3.89
CA THR A 243 -11.97 -4.47 4.17
C THR A 243 -11.69 -5.07 5.56
N LEU A 244 -12.28 -4.49 6.61
CA LEU A 244 -12.05 -4.93 7.98
C LEU A 244 -12.65 -6.31 8.27
N SER A 245 -13.80 -6.61 7.67
CA SER A 245 -14.45 -7.92 7.75
C SER A 245 -13.60 -9.00 7.06
N ALA A 246 -13.04 -8.69 5.89
CA ALA A 246 -12.17 -9.59 5.15
C ALA A 246 -10.88 -9.89 5.92
N ALA A 247 -10.20 -8.87 6.43
CA ALA A 247 -8.98 -9.04 7.23
C ALA A 247 -9.24 -9.96 8.44
N LYS A 248 -10.33 -9.72 9.17
CA LYS A 248 -10.74 -10.55 10.32
C LYS A 248 -11.07 -11.98 9.91
N LYS A 249 -11.75 -12.18 8.77
CA LYS A 249 -12.12 -13.50 8.25
C LYS A 249 -10.91 -14.29 7.76
N ILE A 250 -9.95 -13.62 7.13
CA ILE A 250 -8.69 -14.22 6.65
C ILE A 250 -7.84 -14.64 7.84
N ASP A 251 -7.58 -13.72 8.76
CA ASP A 251 -6.89 -14.03 10.00
C ASP A 251 -7.21 -13.03 11.12
N SER A 252 -7.88 -13.52 12.16
CA SER A 252 -8.14 -12.78 13.39
C SER A 252 -7.08 -13.00 14.47
N ASN A 253 -6.19 -13.98 14.31
CA ASN A 253 -5.14 -14.33 15.27
C ASN A 253 -3.85 -13.57 14.95
N ILE A 254 -3.89 -12.27 15.18
CA ILE A 254 -2.77 -11.35 14.96
C ILE A 254 -2.35 -10.66 16.26
N ASP A 255 -1.06 -10.33 16.33
CA ASP A 255 -0.44 -9.75 17.52
C ASP A 255 -0.79 -8.26 17.65
N PHE A 256 -0.80 -7.53 16.52
CA PHE A 256 -1.13 -6.11 16.45
C PHE A 256 -1.58 -5.70 15.05
N ILE A 257 -2.07 -4.46 14.93
CA ILE A 257 -2.48 -3.81 13.67
C ILE A 257 -1.73 -2.49 13.57
N ILE A 258 -1.21 -2.17 12.39
CA ILE A 258 -0.70 -0.83 12.08
C ILE A 258 -1.72 -0.16 11.16
N TRP A 259 -2.12 1.06 11.50
CA TRP A 259 -2.92 1.91 10.64
C TRP A 259 -2.10 3.13 10.27
N LEU A 260 -1.69 3.24 9.01
CA LEU A 260 -0.75 4.28 8.56
C LEU A 260 -1.41 5.61 8.17
N GLY A 261 -2.66 5.87 8.57
CA GLY A 261 -3.32 7.17 8.39
C GLY A 261 -4.16 7.32 7.12
N ASP A 262 -4.52 8.56 6.84
CA ASP A 262 -5.42 9.02 5.77
C ASP A 262 -6.80 8.35 5.81
N ALA A 263 -7.53 8.70 6.87
CA ALA A 263 -8.92 8.28 7.02
C ALA A 263 -9.84 8.98 6.02
N THR A 264 -9.58 10.25 5.74
CA THR A 264 -10.56 11.19 5.19
C THR A 264 -10.40 11.37 3.68
N SER A 265 -11.52 11.51 2.95
CA SER A 265 -11.52 11.77 1.49
C SER A 265 -10.70 13.00 1.08
N HIS A 266 -10.19 13.00 -0.15
CA HIS A 266 -9.38 14.09 -0.74
C HIS A 266 -10.12 15.44 -0.78
N LEU A 267 -11.45 15.41 -0.91
CA LEU A 267 -12.30 16.60 -0.96
C LEU A 267 -12.81 17.07 0.42
N ALA A 268 -12.33 16.48 1.52
CA ALA A 268 -12.70 16.90 2.86
C ALA A 268 -11.76 17.99 3.36
N HIS A 269 -12.31 19.19 3.55
CA HIS A 269 -11.54 20.35 4.02
C HIS A 269 -12.05 20.93 5.36
N SER A 270 -13.09 20.33 5.95
CA SER A 270 -13.60 20.74 7.26
C SER A 270 -13.07 19.86 8.38
N SER A 271 -12.69 20.48 9.50
CA SER A 271 -12.28 19.80 10.73
C SER A 271 -13.31 18.75 11.16
N ASP A 272 -14.60 19.08 11.11
CA ASP A 272 -15.68 18.18 11.53
C ASP A 272 -15.73 16.90 10.70
N THR A 273 -15.50 16.99 9.39
CA THR A 273 -15.47 15.81 8.52
C THR A 273 -14.28 14.93 8.86
N ILE A 274 -13.09 15.53 9.02
CA ILE A 274 -11.86 14.82 9.38
C ILE A 274 -12.03 14.07 10.70
N LEU A 275 -12.55 14.75 11.73
CA LEU A 275 -12.78 14.17 13.05
C LEU A 275 -13.85 13.07 13.01
N THR A 276 -14.95 13.29 12.29
CA THR A 276 -16.04 12.31 12.15
C THR A 276 -15.58 11.03 11.44
N VAL A 277 -14.80 11.16 10.37
CA VAL A 277 -14.30 10.00 9.62
C VAL A 277 -13.26 9.23 10.42
N ASN A 278 -12.32 9.92 11.05
CA ASN A 278 -11.34 9.29 11.94
C ASN A 278 -12.01 8.60 13.15
N GLN A 279 -13.08 9.20 13.69
CA GLN A 279 -13.92 8.58 14.72
C GLN A 279 -14.55 7.27 14.22
N TYR A 280 -15.17 7.32 13.03
CA TYR A 280 -15.83 6.18 12.42
C TYR A 280 -14.84 5.02 12.20
N PHE A 281 -13.66 5.30 11.65
CA PHE A 281 -12.64 4.27 11.43
C PHE A 281 -12.14 3.70 12.76
N SER A 282 -11.86 4.54 13.76
CA SER A 282 -11.43 4.07 15.09
C SER A 282 -12.44 3.12 15.73
N GLN A 283 -13.74 3.43 15.61
CA GLN A 283 -14.82 2.59 16.10
C GLN A 283 -14.94 1.27 15.32
N GLU A 284 -14.86 1.31 13.99
CA GLU A 284 -14.94 0.10 13.17
C GLU A 284 -13.72 -0.83 13.37
N LEU A 285 -12.51 -0.28 13.52
CA LEU A 285 -11.32 -1.05 13.91
C LEU A 285 -11.55 -1.76 15.25
N ARG A 286 -12.00 -1.02 16.27
CA ARG A 286 -12.25 -1.61 17.60
C ARG A 286 -13.39 -2.63 17.59
N LYS A 287 -14.42 -2.43 16.78
CA LYS A 287 -15.53 -3.37 16.61
C LYS A 287 -15.09 -4.68 15.96
N HIS A 288 -14.26 -4.61 14.92
CA HIS A 288 -13.74 -5.81 14.24
C HIS A 288 -12.65 -6.50 15.08
N PHE A 289 -11.74 -5.73 15.67
CA PHE A 289 -10.56 -6.20 16.40
C PHE A 289 -10.57 -5.75 17.87
N ARG A 290 -11.49 -6.31 18.65
CA ARG A 290 -11.80 -5.85 20.03
C ARG A 290 -10.60 -5.71 20.95
N LYS A 291 -9.72 -6.71 21.00
CA LYS A 291 -8.59 -6.79 21.96
C LYS A 291 -7.21 -6.60 21.33
N THR A 292 -7.16 -6.45 20.01
CA THR A 292 -5.89 -6.33 19.29
C THR A 292 -5.31 -4.93 19.49
N LEU A 293 -4.00 -4.86 19.70
CA LEU A 293 -3.27 -3.60 19.76
C LEU A 293 -3.32 -2.92 18.39
N VAL A 294 -3.63 -1.64 18.35
CA VAL A 294 -3.65 -0.83 17.12
C VAL A 294 -2.65 0.30 17.28
N ILE A 295 -1.77 0.47 16.29
CA ILE A 295 -0.76 1.53 16.23
C ILE A 295 -1.17 2.48 15.10
N PRO A 296 -1.97 3.53 15.39
CA PRO A 296 -2.37 4.52 14.39
C PRO A 296 -1.25 5.55 14.13
N VAL A 297 -1.14 5.99 12.90
CA VAL A 297 -0.28 7.10 12.43
C VAL A 297 -1.19 8.13 11.77
N LEU A 298 -0.88 9.42 11.91
CA LEU A 298 -1.62 10.48 11.22
C LEU A 298 -1.11 10.62 9.79
N GLY A 299 -2.04 10.66 8.83
CA GLY A 299 -1.75 11.04 7.47
C GLY A 299 -1.94 12.53 7.22
N ASN A 300 -1.64 12.97 5.99
CA ASN A 300 -1.73 14.38 5.63
C ASN A 300 -3.18 14.88 5.47
N HIS A 301 -4.11 13.98 5.15
CA HIS A 301 -5.56 14.26 5.15
C HIS A 301 -6.21 14.14 6.54
N ASP A 302 -5.44 13.79 7.58
CA ASP A 302 -5.91 13.77 8.97
C ASP A 302 -5.56 15.06 9.74
N VAL A 303 -4.89 16.02 9.09
CA VAL A 303 -4.49 17.30 9.70
C VAL A 303 -5.72 18.21 9.88
N VAL A 304 -6.03 18.55 11.12
CA VAL A 304 -7.16 19.43 11.45
C VAL A 304 -6.79 20.90 11.19
N LEU A 305 -7.40 21.50 10.16
CA LEU A 305 -6.97 22.78 9.57
C LEU A 305 -7.44 24.03 10.34
N LYS A 306 -8.57 23.98 11.06
CA LYS A 306 -9.23 25.16 11.68
C LYS A 306 -9.30 25.11 13.22
N THR A 307 -8.23 24.67 13.88
CA THR A 307 -8.22 24.52 15.34
C THR A 307 -7.06 25.24 15.97
N ASN A 308 -7.19 25.59 17.25
CA ASN A 308 -6.07 26.13 18.02
C ASN A 308 -4.91 25.13 17.99
N ARG A 309 -3.75 25.57 17.49
CA ARG A 309 -2.56 24.73 17.30
C ARG A 309 -2.14 23.99 18.58
N SER A 310 -2.32 24.61 19.75
CA SER A 310 -1.94 24.04 21.04
C SER A 310 -2.88 22.94 21.56
N THR A 311 -4.12 22.86 21.05
CA THR A 311 -5.13 21.89 21.54
C THR A 311 -5.60 20.91 20.47
N ARG A 312 -5.16 21.04 19.22
CA ARG A 312 -5.66 20.23 18.09
C ARG A 312 -5.48 18.73 18.28
N PHE A 313 -4.36 18.28 18.84
CA PHE A 313 -4.13 16.84 19.06
C PHE A 313 -4.94 16.31 20.25
N ILE A 314 -5.21 17.16 21.25
CA ILE A 314 -6.13 16.85 22.35
C ILE A 314 -7.55 16.71 21.82
N GLN A 315 -7.98 17.67 20.99
CA GLN A 315 -9.28 17.63 20.33
C GLN A 315 -9.40 16.38 19.46
N PHE A 316 -8.41 16.15 18.58
CA PHE A 316 -8.36 14.98 17.72
C PHE A 316 -8.47 13.71 18.54
N TYR A 317 -7.65 13.53 19.58
CA TYR A 317 -7.68 12.33 20.43
C TYR A 317 -9.07 12.06 21.04
N ASN A 318 -9.72 13.10 21.56
CA ASN A 318 -11.00 12.98 22.26
C ASN A 318 -12.20 12.75 21.32
N GLU A 319 -12.25 13.47 20.21
CA GLU A 319 -13.36 13.43 19.25
C GLU A 319 -13.31 12.17 18.38
N THR A 320 -12.11 11.77 17.95
CA THR A 320 -11.92 10.56 17.13
C THR A 320 -11.98 9.26 17.94
N LYS A 321 -12.14 9.34 19.27
CA LYS A 321 -12.10 8.17 20.16
C LYS A 321 -10.80 7.37 20.01
N TYR A 322 -9.68 8.05 19.78
CA TYR A 322 -8.37 7.41 19.70
C TYR A 322 -7.97 6.71 21.01
N ASN A 323 -8.59 7.06 22.14
CA ASN A 323 -8.46 6.31 23.39
C ASN A 323 -8.91 4.84 23.28
N LEU A 324 -9.75 4.51 22.29
CA LEU A 324 -10.07 3.13 21.96
C LEU A 324 -8.89 2.40 21.30
N LEU A 325 -7.93 3.10 20.70
CA LEU A 325 -6.81 2.55 19.94
C LEU A 325 -5.49 2.66 20.70
N LEU A 326 -5.16 3.87 21.14
CA LEU A 326 -3.92 4.25 21.81
C LEU A 326 -4.22 4.56 23.28
N ASN A 327 -3.92 3.61 24.17
CA ASN A 327 -4.15 3.73 25.61
C ASN A 327 -2.88 3.37 26.40
N ASP A 328 -1.80 4.07 26.08
CA ASP A 328 -0.50 4.00 26.76
C ASP A 328 -0.09 5.41 27.17
N ASP A 329 0.26 5.62 28.45
CA ASP A 329 0.44 6.94 29.04
C ASP A 329 1.63 7.71 28.41
N ASP A 330 2.74 7.03 28.14
CA ASP A 330 3.93 7.64 27.55
C ASP A 330 3.70 8.00 26.08
N ALA A 331 3.04 7.10 25.34
CA ALA A 331 2.64 7.36 23.97
C ALA A 331 1.63 8.51 23.88
N LEU A 332 0.62 8.51 24.76
CA LEU A 332 -0.40 9.55 24.81
C LEU A 332 0.21 10.93 25.07
N ARG A 333 1.14 11.04 26.03
CA ARG A 333 1.80 12.32 26.37
C ARG A 333 2.47 12.97 25.15
N THR A 334 3.11 12.18 24.29
CA THR A 334 3.79 12.69 23.09
C THR A 334 2.82 12.91 21.93
N PHE A 335 1.81 12.03 21.78
CA PHE A 335 0.75 12.20 20.80
C PHE A 335 -0.01 13.53 21.01
N LEU A 336 -0.39 13.84 22.25
CA LEU A 336 -1.08 15.10 22.58
C LEU A 336 -0.23 16.35 22.31
N LYS A 337 1.10 16.20 22.23
CA LYS A 337 2.02 17.29 21.93
C LYS A 337 2.14 17.55 20.42
N GLY A 338 2.24 16.51 19.60
CA GLY A 338 2.58 16.67 18.18
C GLY A 338 2.02 15.62 17.21
N GLY A 339 1.16 14.72 17.67
CA GLY A 339 0.62 13.62 16.86
C GLY A 339 1.63 12.50 16.55
N TYR A 340 2.80 12.52 17.19
CA TYR A 340 3.85 11.50 17.09
C TYR A 340 4.06 10.82 18.44
N TYR A 341 4.52 9.57 18.46
CA TYR A 341 4.77 8.83 19.69
C TYR A 341 5.63 7.58 19.48
N SER A 342 6.06 6.96 20.59
CA SER A 342 6.70 5.65 20.58
C SER A 342 5.93 4.69 21.48
N LEU A 343 5.86 3.41 21.10
CA LEU A 343 5.20 2.37 21.87
C LEU A 343 6.04 1.11 21.92
N ASN A 344 6.22 0.54 23.11
CA ASN A 344 6.94 -0.71 23.30
C ASN A 344 5.99 -1.89 23.29
N PHE A 345 6.34 -2.92 22.52
CA PHE A 345 5.62 -4.18 22.43
C PHE A 345 6.55 -5.35 22.71
N ARG A 346 6.07 -6.29 23.54
CA ARG A 346 6.79 -7.50 23.92
C ARG A 346 5.98 -8.71 23.45
N PRO A 347 6.34 -9.32 22.31
CA PRO A 347 5.60 -10.49 21.82
C PRO A 347 5.75 -11.71 22.73
N LEU A 348 6.85 -11.80 23.50
CA LEU A 348 7.10 -12.90 24.44
C LEU A 348 7.21 -12.34 25.88
N LYS A 349 6.16 -12.56 26.69
CA LYS A 349 6.04 -12.00 28.06
C LYS A 349 7.20 -12.37 29.00
N ASN A 350 7.75 -13.58 28.89
CA ASN A 350 8.79 -14.10 29.79
C ASN A 350 10.23 -13.82 29.31
N LYS A 351 10.42 -13.04 28.22
CA LYS A 351 11.73 -12.60 27.72
C LYS A 351 11.81 -11.07 27.72
N PRO A 352 12.05 -10.44 28.89
CA PRO A 352 11.99 -8.98 29.03
C PRO A 352 12.98 -8.22 28.12
N GLN A 353 14.03 -8.89 27.64
CA GLN A 353 15.07 -8.31 26.77
C GLN A 353 14.66 -8.14 25.29
N THR A 354 13.60 -8.77 24.78
CA THR A 354 13.18 -8.62 23.37
C THR A 354 12.04 -7.62 23.25
N VAL A 355 12.37 -6.35 22.94
CA VAL A 355 11.40 -5.26 22.80
C VAL A 355 11.34 -4.80 21.34
N LEU A 356 10.13 -4.87 20.77
CA LEU A 356 9.79 -4.22 19.52
C LEU A 356 9.26 -2.82 19.85
N ARG A 357 9.97 -1.77 19.43
CA ARG A 357 9.56 -0.38 19.62
C ARG A 357 9.00 0.16 18.32
N PHE A 358 7.72 0.53 18.35
CA PHE A 358 7.12 1.32 17.28
C PHE A 358 7.49 2.78 17.49
N ILE A 359 7.90 3.46 16.41
CA ILE A 359 8.11 4.91 16.42
C ILE A 359 7.24 5.48 15.31
N ALA A 360 6.12 6.09 15.70
CA ALA A 360 5.15 6.70 14.80
C ALA A 360 5.47 8.19 14.64
N LEU A 361 5.92 8.56 13.45
CA LEU A 361 6.21 9.95 13.09
C LEU A 361 4.95 10.62 12.54
N ASN A 362 4.67 11.84 13.00
CA ASN A 362 3.76 12.73 12.28
C ASN A 362 4.57 13.37 11.14
N THR A 363 4.37 12.88 9.92
CA THR A 363 5.19 13.25 8.76
C THR A 363 4.60 14.38 7.94
N ALA A 364 3.31 14.69 8.14
CA ALA A 364 2.62 15.81 7.51
C ALA A 364 3.32 17.15 7.80
N MET A 365 3.88 17.34 9.01
CA MET A 365 4.57 18.58 9.38
C MET A 365 5.88 18.84 8.62
N PHE A 366 6.42 17.83 7.93
CA PHE A 366 7.61 17.99 7.11
C PHE A 366 7.29 18.25 5.64
N GLN A 367 6.02 18.09 5.23
CA GLN A 367 5.59 18.33 3.86
C GLN A 367 5.47 19.83 3.59
N PRO A 368 6.05 20.36 2.50
CA PRO A 368 5.94 21.77 2.16
C PRO A 368 4.50 22.29 2.13
N GLN A 369 3.54 21.48 1.64
CA GLN A 369 2.13 21.90 1.53
C GLN A 369 1.42 22.08 2.88
N TYR A 370 1.93 21.45 3.95
CA TYR A 370 1.28 21.41 5.25
C TYR A 370 2.03 22.19 6.33
N MET A 371 3.23 22.69 6.06
CA MET A 371 4.06 23.39 7.04
C MET A 371 3.34 24.58 7.70
N ASP A 372 2.51 25.32 6.95
CA ASP A 372 1.78 26.48 7.47
C ASP A 372 0.70 26.12 8.50
N TYR A 373 0.29 24.85 8.59
CA TYR A 373 -0.62 24.40 9.62
C TYR A 373 0.08 24.14 10.96
N PHE A 374 1.42 24.09 10.98
CA PHE A 374 2.21 23.85 12.18
C PHE A 374 2.91 25.14 12.65
N ASP A 375 3.20 25.22 13.94
CA ASP A 375 4.16 26.20 14.45
C ASP A 375 5.56 25.84 13.93
N SER A 376 6.32 26.88 13.57
CA SER A 376 7.72 26.78 13.16
C SER A 376 8.62 25.92 14.06
N ASN A 377 8.29 25.83 15.36
CA ASN A 377 9.04 25.04 16.34
C ASN A 377 8.67 23.55 16.35
N GLU A 378 7.42 23.18 16.06
CA GLU A 378 6.92 21.80 16.20
C GLU A 378 7.73 20.76 15.38
N PRO A 379 8.09 21.01 14.10
CA PRO A 379 8.95 20.09 13.37
C PRO A 379 10.31 19.86 14.05
N ASN A 380 10.90 20.89 14.66
CA ASN A 380 12.17 20.74 15.37
C ASN A 380 12.00 19.97 16.69
N GLU A 381 10.89 20.19 17.40
CA GLU A 381 10.58 19.44 18.63
C GLU A 381 10.36 17.94 18.36
N GLN A 382 9.69 17.58 17.25
CA GLN A 382 9.58 16.18 16.84
C GLN A 382 10.95 15.59 16.48
N ILE A 383 11.81 16.35 15.78
CA ILE A 383 13.16 15.89 15.42
C ILE A 383 14.02 15.66 16.68
N GLU A 384 13.97 16.57 17.66
CA GLU A 384 14.67 16.42 18.93
C GLU A 384 14.17 15.20 19.71
N TRP A 385 12.84 15.05 19.81
CA TRP A 385 12.21 13.89 20.42
C TRP A 385 12.60 12.58 19.70
N PHE A 386 12.63 12.59 18.36
CA PHE A 386 12.99 11.43 17.55
C PHE A 386 14.44 11.03 17.82
N ASN A 387 15.37 11.98 17.86
CA ASN A 387 16.76 11.73 18.20
C ASN A 387 16.91 11.07 19.58
N LYS A 388 16.25 11.64 20.59
CA LYS A 388 16.25 11.10 21.96
C LYS A 388 15.67 9.67 22.00
N THR A 389 14.56 9.45 21.32
CA THR A 389 13.87 8.15 21.30
C THR A 389 14.70 7.08 20.60
N MET A 390 15.38 7.43 19.49
CA MET A 390 16.30 6.54 18.78
C MET A 390 17.53 6.21 19.63
N PHE A 391 18.10 7.21 20.32
CA PHE A 391 19.21 7.02 21.26
C PHE A 391 18.84 6.06 22.41
N GLU A 392 17.68 6.27 23.04
CA GLU A 392 17.18 5.37 24.09
C GLU A 392 16.98 3.95 23.56
N ALA A 393 16.36 3.81 22.39
CA ALA A 393 16.13 2.50 21.78
C ALA A 393 17.46 1.79 21.45
N HIS A 394 18.46 2.52 20.99
CA HIS A 394 19.80 2.00 20.74
C HIS A 394 20.46 1.47 22.03
N ASN A 395 20.46 2.28 23.10
CA ASN A 395 21.07 1.90 24.38
C ASN A 395 20.37 0.71 25.05
N LEU A 396 19.05 0.59 24.85
CA LEU A 396 18.26 -0.54 25.35
C LEU A 396 18.20 -1.72 24.37
N ASN A 397 18.95 -1.66 23.28
CA ASN A 397 18.97 -2.67 22.22
C ASN A 397 17.57 -3.07 21.70
N ASN A 398 16.66 -2.10 21.65
CA ASN A 398 15.31 -2.29 21.12
C ASN A 398 15.37 -2.41 19.59
N ARG A 399 14.51 -3.25 19.02
CA ARG A 399 14.34 -3.33 17.56
C ARG A 399 13.19 -2.42 17.16
N ILE A 400 13.36 -1.68 16.07
CA ILE A 400 12.49 -0.55 15.72
C ILE A 400 11.72 -0.85 14.44
N LEU A 401 10.40 -0.71 14.48
CA LEU A 401 9.59 -0.46 13.30
C LEU A 401 9.30 1.03 13.23
N LEU A 402 9.88 1.69 12.22
CA LEU A 402 9.65 3.11 11.97
C LEU A 402 8.37 3.24 11.14
N LEU A 403 7.45 4.08 11.58
CA LEU A 403 6.16 4.26 10.93
C LEU A 403 6.04 5.71 10.46
N ALA A 404 5.72 5.86 9.19
CA ALA A 404 5.53 7.15 8.54
C ALA A 404 4.29 7.05 7.66
N HIS A 405 3.49 8.10 7.56
CA HIS A 405 2.45 8.12 6.53
C HIS A 405 3.10 8.46 5.18
N VAL A 406 3.60 9.69 5.08
CA VAL A 406 4.34 10.14 3.90
C VAL A 406 5.72 9.48 3.90
N PRO A 407 6.21 8.92 2.77
CA PRO A 407 7.52 8.30 2.72
C PRO A 407 8.66 9.33 2.64
N PHE A 408 9.88 8.89 2.96
CA PHE A 408 11.11 9.65 2.69
C PHE A 408 11.42 9.66 1.18
N GLY A 409 12.15 10.69 0.73
CA GLY A 409 12.64 10.82 -0.64
C GLY A 409 11.68 11.56 -1.56
N ILE A 410 11.53 11.05 -2.78
CA ILE A 410 10.91 11.79 -3.89
C ILE A 410 9.73 11.07 -4.52
N ASN A 411 8.77 11.84 -5.01
CA ASN A 411 7.77 11.37 -5.95
C ASN A 411 8.38 11.36 -7.35
N GLU A 412 8.67 10.16 -7.87
CA GLU A 412 9.30 9.98 -9.19
C GLU A 412 8.36 10.24 -10.36
N ASN A 413 7.04 10.18 -10.14
CA ASN A 413 6.05 10.42 -11.19
C ASN A 413 5.70 11.91 -11.31
N LEU A 414 5.63 12.61 -10.17
CA LEU A 414 5.25 14.03 -10.07
C LEU A 414 6.46 14.95 -9.82
N LEU A 415 7.67 14.38 -9.74
CA LEU A 415 8.95 15.08 -9.65
C LEU A 415 9.05 16.12 -8.51
N TYR A 416 8.57 15.78 -7.32
CA TYR A 416 8.72 16.62 -6.11
C TYR A 416 9.28 15.83 -4.93
N LYS A 417 9.88 16.54 -3.96
CA LYS A 417 10.36 15.97 -2.68
C LYS A 417 9.20 15.87 -1.70
N PHE A 418 9.04 14.72 -1.02
CA PHE A 418 7.98 14.58 -0.02
C PHE A 418 8.18 15.54 1.14
N TYR A 419 9.42 15.77 1.55
CA TYR A 419 9.76 16.61 2.69
C TYR A 419 10.51 17.86 2.27
N HIS A 420 10.34 18.92 3.05
CA HIS A 420 11.23 20.07 2.99
C HIS A 420 12.66 19.63 3.38
N ILE A 421 13.64 19.95 2.52
CA ILE A 421 15.01 19.42 2.58
C ILE A 421 15.69 19.60 3.94
N LYS A 422 15.45 20.73 4.61
CA LYS A 422 15.96 21.05 5.95
C LYS A 422 15.61 19.98 7.00
N TYR A 423 14.40 19.43 6.94
CA TYR A 423 13.93 18.44 7.92
C TYR A 423 14.33 17.03 7.51
N GLU A 424 14.25 16.71 6.22
CA GLU A 424 14.67 15.41 5.70
C GLU A 424 16.13 15.10 6.04
N GLN A 425 17.04 16.06 5.83
CA GLN A 425 18.46 15.88 6.15
C GLN A 425 18.70 15.59 7.64
N LYS A 426 17.99 16.28 8.53
CA LYS A 426 18.08 16.04 9.98
C LYS A 426 17.55 14.64 10.34
N LEU A 427 16.40 14.25 9.82
CA LEU A 427 15.83 12.92 10.08
C LEU A 427 16.75 11.80 9.56
N LEU A 428 17.25 11.93 8.33
CA LEU A 428 18.18 10.97 7.74
C LEU A 428 19.50 10.90 8.50
N SER A 429 20.00 12.02 9.07
CA SER A 429 21.20 12.00 9.93
C SER A 429 21.00 11.19 11.21
N ILE A 430 19.82 11.29 11.84
CA ILE A 430 19.46 10.50 13.03
C ILE A 430 19.31 9.02 12.65
N ILE A 431 18.62 8.75 11.55
CA ILE A 431 18.48 7.37 11.02
C ILE A 431 19.84 6.77 10.73
N ASN A 432 20.76 7.53 10.14
CA ASN A 432 22.12 7.07 9.87
C ASN A 432 22.84 6.63 11.15
N GLN A 433 22.68 7.37 12.24
CA GLN A 433 23.31 7.07 13.51
C GLN A 433 22.77 5.79 14.18
N TYR A 434 21.48 5.47 13.99
CA TYR A 434 20.79 4.40 14.74
C TYR A 434 20.18 3.29 13.86
N SER A 435 20.55 3.22 12.59
CA SER A 435 19.96 2.32 11.60
C SER A 435 20.05 0.83 11.94
N SER A 436 21.05 0.40 12.71
CA SER A 436 21.22 -1.01 13.11
C SER A 436 20.06 -1.54 13.96
N ASN A 437 19.35 -0.66 14.67
CA ASN A 437 18.17 -1.02 15.45
C ASN A 437 16.90 -1.09 14.57
N ILE A 438 16.88 -0.44 13.41
CA ILE A 438 15.72 -0.35 12.53
C ILE A 438 15.55 -1.65 11.74
N ILE A 439 14.39 -2.30 11.92
CA ILE A 439 14.00 -3.48 11.15
C ILE A 439 13.58 -3.07 9.75
N MET A 440 12.65 -2.12 9.67
CA MET A 440 12.03 -1.63 8.45
C MET A 440 11.33 -0.30 8.74
N CYS A 441 11.20 0.56 7.73
CA CYS A 441 10.26 1.68 7.73
C CYS A 441 9.00 1.28 6.93
N LEU A 442 7.81 1.44 7.51
CA LEU A 442 6.54 1.19 6.85
C LEU A 442 5.88 2.53 6.52
N SER A 443 5.54 2.73 5.24
CA SER A 443 4.99 3.98 4.71
C SER A 443 3.76 3.81 3.82
N ALA A 444 3.09 4.92 3.53
CA ALA A 444 1.78 5.02 2.89
C ALA A 444 1.77 6.15 1.84
N HIS A 445 0.67 6.90 1.69
CA HIS A 445 0.49 8.13 0.91
C HIS A 445 0.49 7.95 -0.62
N ARG A 446 1.24 6.96 -1.12
CA ARG A 446 1.44 6.73 -2.55
C ARG A 446 0.36 5.92 -3.23
N HIS A 447 -0.49 5.25 -2.44
CA HIS A 447 -1.54 4.33 -2.91
C HIS A 447 -1.00 3.20 -3.81
N GLN A 448 0.30 2.95 -3.77
CA GLN A 448 1.01 2.03 -4.66
C GLN A 448 1.84 1.04 -3.86
N ASP A 449 1.89 -0.19 -4.34
CA ASP A 449 2.74 -1.23 -3.78
C ASP A 449 4.18 -1.05 -4.27
N LEU A 450 5.06 -0.58 -3.38
CA LEU A 450 6.46 -0.34 -3.71
C LEU A 450 7.36 -0.54 -2.49
N PHE A 451 8.65 -0.70 -2.76
CA PHE A 451 9.68 -0.62 -1.73
C PHE A 451 10.86 0.18 -2.24
N ARG A 452 11.58 0.78 -1.30
CA ARG A 452 12.80 1.56 -1.54
C ARG A 452 13.82 1.22 -0.48
N VAL A 453 15.08 1.52 -0.77
CA VAL A 453 16.15 1.36 0.21
C VAL A 453 16.96 2.64 0.25
N TYR A 454 16.93 3.30 1.41
CA TYR A 454 17.89 4.35 1.70
C TYR A 454 19.22 3.69 2.08
N SER A 455 20.28 4.00 1.33
CA SER A 455 21.62 3.47 1.58
C SER A 455 22.65 4.59 1.62
N SER A 456 23.51 4.55 2.63
CA SER A 456 24.73 5.35 2.75
C SER A 456 25.91 4.42 3.05
N LEU A 457 27.15 4.93 3.11
CA LEU A 457 28.42 4.17 3.12
C LEU A 457 28.39 2.85 3.92
N ASN A 458 27.77 2.82 5.11
CA ASN A 458 27.66 1.63 5.96
C ASN A 458 26.23 1.34 6.45
N ILE A 459 25.21 1.97 5.85
CA ILE A 459 23.86 2.03 6.40
C ILE A 459 22.86 1.61 5.34
N THR A 460 21.88 0.79 5.72
CA THR A 460 20.81 0.35 4.84
C THR A 460 19.48 0.31 5.59
N MET A 461 18.53 1.16 5.21
CA MET A 461 17.17 1.18 5.73
C MET A 461 16.19 0.88 4.60
N GLY A 462 15.48 -0.25 4.69
CA GLY A 462 14.36 -0.55 3.81
C GLY A 462 13.13 0.28 4.18
N ILE A 463 12.39 0.70 3.16
CA ILE A 463 11.11 1.39 3.26
C ILE A 463 10.11 0.61 2.41
N ILE A 464 8.99 0.21 2.99
CA ILE A 464 7.91 -0.48 2.29
C ILE A 464 6.70 0.46 2.22
N GLY A 465 6.35 0.86 1.00
CA GLY A 465 5.12 1.55 0.65
C GLY A 465 3.95 0.58 0.52
N HIS A 466 2.78 1.00 1.00
CA HIS A 466 1.57 0.19 0.99
C HIS A 466 0.57 0.73 -0.04
N PRO A 467 -0.09 -0.16 -0.81
CA PRO A 467 -1.25 0.22 -1.59
C PRO A 467 -2.43 0.60 -0.68
N SER A 468 -3.34 1.40 -1.20
CA SER A 468 -4.46 1.99 -0.46
C SER A 468 -5.65 1.06 -0.38
N ILE A 469 -6.53 1.33 0.61
CA ILE A 469 -7.90 0.81 0.58
C ILE A 469 -8.72 1.60 -0.45
N SER A 470 -8.48 2.91 -0.59
CA SER A 470 -9.13 3.74 -1.61
C SER A 470 -8.72 3.31 -3.02
N PRO A 471 -9.67 3.08 -3.95
CA PRO A 471 -9.38 2.78 -5.34
C PRO A 471 -9.06 4.02 -6.18
N ILE A 472 -9.12 5.22 -5.60
CA ILE A 472 -9.04 6.47 -6.35
C ILE A 472 -7.77 6.58 -7.22
N GLY A 473 -7.94 7.10 -8.44
CA GLY A 473 -6.86 7.41 -9.37
C GLY A 473 -6.29 6.20 -10.13
N TYR A 474 -6.95 5.04 -10.09
CA TYR A 474 -6.45 3.80 -10.74
C TYR A 474 -5.02 3.43 -10.31
N LEU A 475 -4.62 3.81 -9.09
CA LEU A 475 -3.25 3.59 -8.60
C LEU A 475 -3.05 2.15 -8.13
N SER A 476 -4.07 1.57 -7.50
CA SER A 476 -4.12 0.15 -7.12
C SER A 476 -5.58 -0.32 -6.98
N GLN A 477 -5.77 -1.64 -6.94
CA GLN A 477 -7.01 -2.22 -6.43
C GLN A 477 -7.09 -1.98 -4.91
N PRO A 478 -8.28 -1.86 -4.30
CA PRO A 478 -8.42 -1.83 -2.84
C PRO A 478 -7.66 -2.99 -2.20
N SER A 479 -6.79 -2.67 -1.26
CA SER A 479 -5.72 -3.58 -0.84
C SER A 479 -5.47 -3.56 0.67
N ILE A 480 -5.08 -4.72 1.21
CA ILE A 480 -4.62 -4.90 2.59
C ILE A 480 -3.43 -5.86 2.65
N ARG A 481 -2.55 -5.68 3.63
CA ARG A 481 -1.32 -6.48 3.74
C ARG A 481 -1.18 -7.12 5.11
N LYS A 482 -0.90 -8.42 5.13
CA LYS A 482 -0.56 -9.19 6.32
C LYS A 482 0.93 -9.46 6.35
N TYR A 483 1.59 -9.17 7.45
CA TYR A 483 2.99 -9.51 7.65
C TYR A 483 3.15 -10.72 8.56
N SER A 484 4.21 -11.46 8.36
CA SER A 484 4.73 -12.43 9.31
C SER A 484 6.10 -11.98 9.83
N TYR A 485 6.39 -12.29 11.09
CA TYR A 485 7.67 -12.00 11.71
C TYR A 485 8.02 -13.07 12.76
N ASP A 486 9.29 -13.19 13.10
CA ASP A 486 9.73 -14.09 14.17
C ASP A 486 9.68 -13.33 15.52
N ARG A 487 8.85 -13.81 16.46
CA ARG A 487 8.61 -13.19 17.78
C ARG A 487 9.85 -13.15 18.66
N LYS A 488 10.89 -13.96 18.37
CA LYS A 488 12.12 -14.02 19.16
C LYS A 488 13.17 -13.01 18.67
N SER A 489 13.45 -13.01 17.38
CA SER A 489 14.44 -12.18 16.71
C SER A 489 13.89 -10.82 16.26
N LEU A 490 12.56 -10.69 16.20
CA LEU A 490 11.81 -9.53 15.72
C LEU A 490 12.07 -9.20 14.24
N ILE A 491 12.61 -10.15 13.48
CA ILE A 491 12.86 -10.00 12.04
C ILE A 491 11.55 -10.25 11.28
N LEU A 492 11.23 -9.36 10.34
CA LEU A 492 10.13 -9.59 9.39
C LEU A 492 10.50 -10.76 8.48
N THR A 493 9.61 -11.74 8.35
CA THR A 493 9.86 -12.93 7.55
C THR A 493 9.22 -12.82 6.17
N ASP A 494 7.99 -12.32 6.07
CA ASP A 494 7.29 -12.23 4.79
C ASP A 494 6.11 -11.25 4.87
N TYR A 495 5.48 -11.02 3.73
CA TYR A 495 4.13 -10.47 3.70
C TYR A 495 3.27 -11.09 2.62
N GLU A 496 1.97 -11.07 2.86
CA GLU A 496 0.90 -11.48 1.95
C GLU A 496 0.06 -10.27 1.60
N GLN A 497 -0.02 -9.99 0.31
CA GLN A 497 -0.88 -8.96 -0.25
C GLN A 497 -2.25 -9.57 -0.57
N TYR A 498 -3.31 -8.90 -0.14
CA TYR A 498 -4.68 -9.22 -0.51
C TYR A 498 -5.30 -8.00 -1.19
N SER A 499 -6.17 -8.25 -2.16
CA SER A 499 -6.89 -7.20 -2.86
C SER A 499 -8.32 -7.62 -3.18
N LEU A 500 -9.18 -6.62 -3.35
CA LEU A 500 -10.52 -6.78 -3.90
C LEU A 500 -10.48 -6.35 -5.36
N ASN A 501 -10.85 -7.23 -6.29
CA ASN A 501 -11.09 -6.81 -7.66
C ASN A 501 -12.37 -5.96 -7.70
N LEU A 502 -12.21 -4.64 -7.77
CA LEU A 502 -13.33 -3.70 -7.67
C LEU A 502 -14.36 -3.89 -8.80
N HIS A 503 -13.91 -4.10 -10.04
CA HIS A 503 -14.80 -4.37 -11.18
C HIS A 503 -15.65 -5.62 -10.97
N ALA A 504 -15.05 -6.71 -10.49
CA ALA A 504 -15.77 -7.94 -10.17
C ALA A 504 -16.71 -7.75 -8.98
N ALA A 505 -16.28 -7.01 -7.95
CA ALA A 505 -17.09 -6.71 -6.77
C ALA A 505 -18.33 -5.90 -7.13
N GLU A 506 -18.20 -4.88 -7.98
CA GLU A 506 -19.35 -4.10 -8.47
C GLU A 506 -20.25 -4.91 -9.39
N ARG A 507 -19.69 -5.69 -10.31
CA ARG A 507 -20.49 -6.52 -11.23
C ARG A 507 -21.32 -7.56 -10.48
N THR A 508 -20.73 -8.18 -9.46
CA THR A 508 -21.36 -9.29 -8.71
C THR A 508 -22.08 -8.83 -7.45
N GLN A 509 -21.89 -7.58 -7.05
CA GLN A 509 -22.33 -7.01 -5.77
C GLN A 509 -21.86 -7.83 -4.54
N LYS A 510 -20.71 -8.50 -4.66
CA LYS A 510 -20.09 -9.33 -3.63
C LYS A 510 -18.63 -8.93 -3.41
N ASP A 511 -18.23 -8.86 -2.15
CA ASP A 511 -16.88 -8.55 -1.72
C ASP A 511 -15.99 -9.80 -1.59
N GLN A 512 -15.51 -10.29 -2.73
CA GLN A 512 -14.58 -11.41 -2.77
C GLN A 512 -13.13 -10.93 -2.70
N TRP A 513 -12.63 -10.74 -1.48
CA TRP A 513 -11.22 -10.49 -1.22
C TRP A 513 -10.39 -11.73 -1.50
N THR A 514 -9.33 -11.56 -2.29
CA THR A 514 -8.48 -12.66 -2.75
C THR A 514 -7.02 -12.42 -2.37
N PHE A 515 -6.29 -13.51 -2.12
CA PHE A 515 -4.84 -13.48 -2.02
C PHE A 515 -4.25 -13.08 -3.38
N SER A 516 -3.45 -12.02 -3.40
CA SER A 516 -2.80 -11.51 -4.60
C SER A 516 -1.43 -12.17 -4.78
N TYR A 517 -0.53 -12.00 -3.80
CA TYR A 517 0.79 -12.61 -3.82
C TYR A 517 1.44 -12.64 -2.44
N ARG A 518 2.48 -13.46 -2.29
CA ARG A 518 3.39 -13.47 -1.13
C ARG A 518 4.77 -13.00 -1.59
N PHE A 519 5.39 -12.09 -0.85
CA PHE A 519 6.64 -11.42 -1.27
C PHE A 519 7.75 -12.41 -1.63
N SER A 520 8.06 -13.36 -0.74
CA SER A 520 9.15 -14.33 -0.97
C SER A 520 8.93 -15.17 -2.23
N SER A 521 7.70 -15.63 -2.46
CA SER A 521 7.33 -16.44 -3.62
C SER A 521 7.30 -15.61 -4.91
N TRP A 522 6.81 -14.36 -4.85
CA TRP A 522 6.70 -13.50 -6.02
C TRP A 522 8.07 -13.07 -6.54
N TYR A 523 8.96 -12.68 -5.63
CA TYR A 523 10.30 -12.21 -5.97
C TYR A 523 11.40 -13.28 -5.83
N HIS A 524 11.04 -14.56 -5.63
CA HIS A 524 11.99 -15.66 -5.45
C HIS A 524 13.11 -15.34 -4.43
N GLN A 525 12.76 -14.64 -3.35
CA GLN A 525 13.69 -14.24 -2.29
C GLN A 525 13.57 -15.14 -1.07
N SER A 526 14.55 -15.04 -0.16
CA SER A 526 14.46 -15.69 1.16
C SER A 526 13.24 -15.19 1.95
N LYS A 527 12.79 -15.99 2.92
CA LYS A 527 11.76 -15.60 3.89
C LYS A 527 12.29 -14.67 4.98
N GLU A 528 13.31 -13.87 4.70
CA GLU A 528 13.78 -12.84 5.62
C GLU A 528 13.66 -11.50 4.92
N LEU A 529 12.66 -10.72 5.31
CA LEU A 529 12.40 -9.40 4.76
C LEU A 529 13.25 -8.36 5.50
N THR A 530 14.53 -8.30 5.16
CA THR A 530 15.50 -7.35 5.73
C THR A 530 15.85 -6.25 4.74
N SER A 531 16.31 -5.09 5.24
CA SER A 531 16.83 -3.99 4.42
C SER A 531 17.91 -4.45 3.43
N LYS A 532 18.77 -5.39 3.84
CA LYS A 532 19.83 -5.96 3.00
C LYS A 532 19.27 -6.82 1.86
N ASN A 533 18.29 -7.68 2.16
CA ASN A 533 17.67 -8.53 1.13
C ASN A 533 16.83 -7.68 0.15
N LEU A 534 16.18 -6.62 0.62
CA LEU A 534 15.52 -5.64 -0.26
C LEU A 534 16.53 -4.94 -1.19
N LEU A 535 17.71 -4.55 -0.68
CA LEU A 535 18.74 -3.93 -1.52
C LEU A 535 19.26 -4.90 -2.59
N GLN A 536 19.45 -6.17 -2.25
CA GLN A 536 19.80 -7.22 -3.21
C GLN A 536 18.71 -7.41 -4.26
N LEU A 537 17.44 -7.41 -3.87
CA LEU A 537 16.32 -7.47 -4.80
C LEU A 537 16.28 -6.25 -5.73
N ILE A 538 16.58 -5.04 -5.24
CA ILE A 538 16.68 -3.85 -6.08
C ILE A 538 17.80 -4.01 -7.13
N TYR A 539 18.94 -4.60 -6.77
CA TYR A 539 19.99 -4.92 -7.75
C TYR A 539 19.49 -5.89 -8.82
N LEU A 540 18.73 -6.93 -8.44
CA LEU A 540 18.11 -7.85 -9.39
C LEU A 540 17.09 -7.15 -10.29
N ILE A 541 16.25 -6.26 -9.75
CA ILE A 541 15.28 -5.45 -10.51
C ILE A 541 16.00 -4.60 -11.56
N ARG A 542 17.17 -4.03 -11.23
CA ARG A 542 17.95 -3.20 -12.15
C ARG A 542 18.65 -4.00 -13.25
N THR A 543 18.94 -5.27 -13.03
CA THR A 543 19.81 -6.07 -13.90
C THR A 543 19.08 -7.19 -14.64
N ASN A 544 17.85 -7.51 -14.25
CA ASN A 544 17.11 -8.65 -14.79
C ASN A 544 15.62 -8.31 -15.00
N SER A 545 15.18 -8.42 -16.26
CA SER A 545 13.83 -8.06 -16.71
C SER A 545 12.72 -8.85 -16.03
N PHE A 546 12.98 -10.08 -15.56
CA PHE A 546 12.02 -10.88 -14.81
C PHE A 546 11.61 -10.19 -13.50
N TYR A 547 12.59 -9.73 -12.72
CA TYR A 547 12.33 -9.04 -11.46
C TYR A 547 11.75 -7.64 -11.69
N LEU A 548 12.24 -6.93 -12.71
CA LEU A 548 11.67 -5.65 -13.12
C LEU A 548 10.19 -5.75 -13.45
N LYS A 549 9.82 -6.67 -14.35
CA LYS A 549 8.42 -6.88 -14.75
C LYS A 549 7.53 -7.18 -13.56
N ARG A 550 8.00 -8.04 -12.64
CA ARG A 550 7.27 -8.39 -11.41
C ARG A 550 7.10 -7.21 -10.46
N PHE A 551 8.10 -6.35 -10.33
CA PHE A 551 8.02 -5.13 -9.53
C PHE A 551 7.04 -4.11 -10.14
N LEU A 552 7.08 -3.94 -11.46
CA LEU A 552 6.16 -3.04 -12.16
C LEU A 552 4.71 -3.54 -12.09
N LEU A 553 4.48 -4.85 -12.17
CA LEU A 553 3.16 -5.48 -12.05
C LEU A 553 2.53 -5.30 -10.66
N THR A 554 3.32 -5.23 -9.58
CA THR A 554 2.78 -4.96 -8.25
C THR A 554 2.52 -3.47 -8.06
N LYS A 555 3.42 -2.61 -8.56
CA LYS A 555 3.36 -1.16 -8.39
C LYS A 555 2.22 -0.49 -9.18
N HIS A 556 1.88 -1.01 -10.35
CA HIS A 556 0.97 -0.38 -11.29
C HIS A 556 -0.28 -1.22 -11.52
N TYR A 557 -1.45 -0.57 -11.51
CA TYR A 557 -2.68 -1.20 -11.95
C TYR A 557 -2.64 -1.51 -13.46
N THR A 558 -2.82 -2.78 -13.80
CA THR A 558 -2.46 -3.35 -15.11
C THR A 558 -3.41 -3.00 -16.26
N GLU A 559 -4.60 -2.48 -15.99
CA GLU A 559 -5.62 -2.29 -17.04
C GLU A 559 -5.54 -0.93 -17.76
N LYS A 560 -4.78 0.05 -17.26
CA LYS A 560 -4.75 1.42 -17.85
C LYS A 560 -3.37 2.05 -18.05
N ILE A 561 -2.28 1.41 -17.62
CA ILE A 561 -0.95 2.07 -17.63
C ILE A 561 -0.05 1.50 -18.72
N VAL A 562 0.24 2.32 -19.74
CA VAL A 562 1.41 2.14 -20.61
C VAL A 562 2.61 2.73 -19.88
N LEU A 563 3.57 1.87 -19.50
CA LEU A 563 4.83 2.32 -18.90
C LEU A 563 5.84 2.63 -19.99
N THR A 564 6.16 3.91 -20.15
CA THR A 564 7.23 4.36 -21.04
C THR A 564 8.60 4.02 -20.44
N ASN A 565 9.61 3.86 -21.30
CA ASN A 565 10.99 3.65 -20.85
C ASN A 565 11.46 4.75 -19.88
N HIS A 566 11.07 6.00 -20.12
CA HIS A 566 11.35 7.13 -19.23
C HIS A 566 10.81 6.89 -17.80
N ARG A 567 9.54 6.49 -17.66
CA ARG A 567 8.94 6.19 -16.34
C ARG A 567 9.59 5.00 -15.65
N ILE A 568 10.03 3.99 -16.41
CA ILE A 568 10.78 2.85 -15.89
C ILE A 568 12.13 3.33 -15.33
N VAL A 569 12.86 4.16 -16.08
CA VAL A 569 14.14 4.75 -15.64
C VAL A 569 13.97 5.58 -14.37
N GLN A 570 12.98 6.48 -14.32
CA GLN A 570 12.64 7.25 -13.12
C GLN A 570 12.38 6.31 -11.93
N THR A 571 11.53 5.29 -12.13
CA THR A 571 11.22 4.31 -11.09
C THR A 571 12.49 3.63 -10.57
N LEU A 572 13.38 3.18 -11.46
CA LEU A 572 14.63 2.50 -11.10
C LEU A 572 15.62 3.38 -10.34
N CYS A 573 15.72 4.67 -10.70
CA CYS A 573 16.55 5.63 -9.98
C CYS A 573 15.99 5.88 -8.57
N ALA A 574 14.68 6.09 -8.46
CA ALA A 574 14.01 6.38 -7.18
C ALA A 574 14.04 5.23 -6.16
N LEU A 575 14.35 3.98 -6.58
CA LEU A 575 14.47 2.84 -5.66
C LEU A 575 15.54 3.06 -4.58
N THR A 576 16.60 3.81 -4.86
CA THR A 576 17.68 4.10 -3.90
C THR A 576 18.10 5.55 -3.80
N LEU A 577 17.63 6.42 -4.70
CA LEU A 577 18.03 7.84 -4.73
C LEU A 577 16.94 8.71 -4.14
N PHE A 578 17.26 9.28 -2.98
CA PHE A 578 16.36 10.12 -2.18
C PHE A 578 16.69 11.60 -2.36
N ASN A 579 17.94 11.92 -2.68
CA ASN A 579 18.31 13.26 -3.10
C ASN A 579 17.82 13.49 -4.54
N PHE A 580 17.12 14.60 -4.73
CA PHE A 580 16.51 14.95 -6.01
C PHE A 580 17.53 15.19 -7.12
N ASP A 581 18.66 15.84 -6.82
CA ASP A 581 19.69 16.15 -7.82
C ASP A 581 20.41 14.88 -8.28
N GLU A 582 20.70 13.97 -7.33
CA GLU A 582 21.26 12.64 -7.64
C GLU A 582 20.29 11.80 -8.47
N PHE A 583 19.00 11.84 -8.12
CA PHE A 583 17.95 11.18 -8.89
C PHE A 583 17.88 11.72 -10.32
N MET A 584 17.83 13.03 -10.52
CA MET A 584 17.79 13.65 -11.84
C MET A 584 19.06 13.38 -12.66
N SER A 585 20.22 13.30 -11.99
CA SER A 585 21.47 12.89 -12.64
C SER A 585 21.39 11.43 -13.10
N CYS A 586 20.87 10.53 -12.28
CA CYS A 586 20.68 9.13 -12.62
C CYS A 586 19.76 8.95 -13.83
N THR A 587 18.61 9.63 -13.88
CA THR A 587 17.65 9.51 -14.97
C THR A 587 18.28 9.95 -16.30
N ARG A 588 18.88 11.14 -16.32
CA ARG A 588 19.59 11.68 -17.50
C ARG A 588 20.70 10.77 -18.00
N VAL A 589 21.51 10.20 -17.09
CA VAL A 589 22.62 9.31 -17.46
C VAL A 589 22.11 8.00 -18.07
N LEU A 590 21.07 7.40 -17.49
CA LEU A 590 20.51 6.14 -18.00
C LEU A 590 19.81 6.33 -19.34
N GLU A 591 19.10 7.44 -19.53
CA GLU A 591 18.47 7.81 -20.79
C GLU A 591 19.50 8.07 -21.89
N LYS A 592 20.55 8.85 -21.60
CA LYS A 592 21.63 9.13 -22.56
C LYS A 592 22.39 7.87 -22.99
N LYS A 593 22.52 6.88 -22.09
CA LYS A 593 23.12 5.58 -22.41
C LYS A 593 22.23 4.69 -23.28
N GLY A 594 21.02 5.14 -23.61
CA GLY A 594 20.07 4.37 -24.42
C GLY A 594 19.66 3.08 -23.75
N VAL A 595 19.64 3.03 -22.40
CA VAL A 595 19.16 1.84 -21.69
C VAL A 595 17.68 1.68 -22.01
N GLN A 596 17.37 0.69 -22.85
CA GLN A 596 16.02 0.35 -23.23
C GLN A 596 15.57 -0.86 -22.43
N TYR A 597 14.51 -0.67 -21.66
CA TYR A 597 13.69 -1.76 -21.17
C TYR A 597 12.57 -1.95 -22.19
N ASP A 598 12.33 -3.19 -22.65
CA ASP A 598 11.23 -3.48 -23.57
C ASP A 598 9.95 -2.82 -23.05
N ASN A 599 9.23 -2.08 -23.90
CA ASN A 599 7.94 -1.51 -23.54
C ASN A 599 7.02 -2.65 -23.08
N ILE A 600 6.76 -2.74 -21.78
CA ILE A 600 5.90 -3.78 -21.23
C ILE A 600 4.46 -3.32 -21.42
N ALA A 601 3.90 -3.62 -22.60
CA ALA A 601 2.46 -3.52 -22.83
C ALA A 601 1.77 -4.62 -22.01
N PHE A 602 1.04 -4.24 -20.97
CA PHE A 602 0.18 -5.14 -20.23
C PHE A 602 -1.09 -5.36 -21.04
N ASN A 603 -1.07 -6.34 -21.94
CA ASN A 603 -2.21 -6.60 -22.82
C ASN A 603 -3.31 -7.37 -22.07
N ASN A 604 -4.53 -6.82 -22.09
CA ASN A 604 -5.72 -7.55 -22.48
C ASN A 604 -6.65 -6.58 -23.25
N SER A 605 -6.59 -6.70 -24.58
CA SER A 605 -7.60 -6.33 -25.58
C SER A 605 -8.35 -5.00 -25.43
N LEU A 606 -8.00 -4.03 -26.28
CA LEU A 606 -8.88 -3.52 -27.34
C LEU A 606 -8.08 -2.58 -28.23
N GLU A 607 -8.00 -2.92 -29.52
CA GLU A 607 -7.45 -2.08 -30.57
C GLU A 607 -8.11 -0.69 -30.55
N SER A 608 -7.32 0.38 -30.50
CA SER A 608 -7.75 1.71 -30.94
C SER A 608 -7.16 1.97 -32.33
N LYS A 609 -8.05 2.21 -33.29
CA LYS A 609 -7.76 2.52 -34.70
C LYS A 609 -6.64 3.56 -34.86
N SER A 610 -5.69 3.27 -35.74
CA SER A 610 -4.62 4.15 -36.20
C SER A 610 -5.14 5.39 -36.93
N HIS A 611 -4.56 6.56 -36.64
CA HIS A 611 -4.76 7.84 -37.36
C HIS A 611 -4.13 7.80 -38.77
N THR A 612 -4.64 8.63 -39.69
CA THR A 612 -4.10 8.87 -41.04
C THR A 612 -3.01 9.96 -41.05
N ASP A 613 -2.03 9.87 -41.95
CA ASP A 613 -0.88 10.81 -42.03
C ASP A 613 -1.25 12.30 -42.20
N GLU A 614 -2.41 12.62 -42.79
CA GLU A 614 -2.87 14.00 -43.03
C GLU A 614 -3.31 14.74 -41.76
N THR A 615 -4.02 14.06 -40.84
CA THR A 615 -4.49 14.69 -39.59
C THR A 615 -3.35 14.96 -38.63
N LYS A 616 -2.32 14.09 -38.64
CA LYS A 616 -1.07 14.32 -37.89
C LYS A 616 -0.33 15.55 -38.41
N LYS A 617 -0.27 15.76 -39.73
CA LYS A 617 0.39 16.93 -40.33
C LYS A 617 -0.32 18.24 -39.96
N PHE A 618 -1.64 18.29 -40.06
CA PHE A 618 -2.42 19.48 -39.67
C PHE A 618 -2.20 19.85 -38.20
N TRP A 619 -2.29 18.87 -37.31
CA TRP A 619 -2.12 19.10 -35.87
C TRP A 619 -0.73 19.67 -35.51
N HIS A 620 0.34 19.21 -36.19
CA HIS A 620 1.68 19.77 -36.00
C HIS A 620 1.78 21.24 -36.41
N GLU A 621 1.20 21.62 -37.56
CA GLU A 621 1.20 23.02 -38.02
C GLU A 621 0.41 23.93 -37.07
N LYS A 622 -0.70 23.41 -36.52
CA LYS A 622 -1.50 24.09 -35.50
C LYS A 622 -0.72 24.38 -34.21
N MET A 623 0.01 23.40 -33.70
CA MET A 623 0.83 23.61 -32.51
C MET A 623 2.06 24.47 -32.77
N LYS A 624 2.65 24.43 -33.97
CA LYS A 624 3.71 25.38 -34.37
C LYS A 624 3.22 26.82 -34.38
N HIS A 625 2.01 27.08 -34.89
CA HIS A 625 1.45 28.41 -34.84
C HIS A 625 1.29 28.90 -33.40
N LEU A 626 0.69 28.07 -32.53
CA LEU A 626 0.53 28.42 -31.11
C LEU A 626 1.88 28.65 -30.41
N PHE A 627 2.93 27.91 -30.76
CA PHE A 627 4.29 28.15 -30.27
C PHE A 627 4.77 29.58 -30.59
N HIS A 628 4.63 30.01 -31.84
CA HIS A 628 5.03 31.36 -32.26
C HIS A 628 4.19 32.49 -31.63
N LEU A 629 3.00 32.20 -31.12
CA LEU A 629 2.22 33.17 -30.36
C LEU A 629 2.83 33.42 -28.96
N TYR A 630 3.47 32.40 -28.39
CA TYR A 630 4.12 32.48 -27.08
C TYR A 630 5.60 32.86 -27.15
N ASP A 631 6.29 32.62 -28.27
CA ASP A 631 7.65 33.09 -28.57
C ASP A 631 7.57 34.53 -29.13
N VAL A 632 7.41 35.49 -28.21
CA VAL A 632 7.09 36.89 -28.54
C VAL A 632 8.32 37.64 -29.05
N ASP A 633 9.50 37.30 -28.53
CA ASP A 633 10.75 37.89 -28.98
C ASP A 633 11.36 37.19 -30.22
N ARG A 634 10.79 36.05 -30.62
CA ARG A 634 11.13 35.26 -31.81
C ARG A 634 12.56 34.72 -31.76
N ASP A 635 13.06 34.39 -30.56
CA ASP A 635 14.37 33.75 -30.40
C ASP A 635 14.34 32.24 -30.72
N GLY A 636 13.16 31.69 -31.01
CA GLY A 636 12.94 30.29 -31.34
C GLY A 636 12.73 29.40 -30.11
N SER A 637 12.58 29.99 -28.92
CA SER A 637 12.33 29.31 -27.65
C SER A 637 11.32 30.11 -26.81
N ILE A 638 10.45 29.43 -26.08
CA ILE A 638 9.58 30.13 -25.11
C ILE A 638 10.31 30.17 -23.76
N THR A 639 10.46 31.36 -23.19
CA THR A 639 11.14 31.60 -21.93
C THR A 639 10.29 32.49 -21.00
N PRO A 640 10.63 32.61 -19.71
CA PRO A 640 9.95 33.55 -18.82
C PRO A 640 9.94 35.00 -19.31
N ILE A 641 10.93 35.40 -20.14
CA ILE A 641 11.06 36.76 -20.71
C ILE A 641 9.91 37.05 -21.67
N ASP A 642 9.49 36.07 -22.48
CA ASP A 642 8.36 36.22 -23.40
C ASP A 642 7.06 36.62 -22.70
N PHE A 643 6.84 36.05 -21.51
CA PHE A 643 5.68 36.38 -20.69
C PHE A 643 5.78 37.78 -20.06
N GLU A 644 6.99 38.27 -19.80
CA GLU A 644 7.19 39.67 -19.37
C GLU A 644 6.85 40.64 -20.49
N ILE A 645 7.33 40.36 -21.70
CA ILE A 645 7.03 41.16 -22.90
C ILE A 645 5.53 41.13 -23.21
N LEU A 646 4.89 39.96 -23.10
CA LEU A 646 3.46 39.79 -23.30
C LEU A 646 2.63 40.59 -22.29
N ALA A 647 2.95 40.48 -21.00
CA ALA A 647 2.24 41.18 -19.93
C ALA A 647 2.40 42.71 -20.03
N ASP A 648 3.62 43.20 -20.30
CA ASP A 648 3.89 44.62 -20.44
C ASP A 648 3.11 45.21 -21.61
N LYS A 649 3.07 44.52 -22.76
CA LYS A 649 2.33 45.00 -23.94
C LYS A 649 0.81 44.92 -23.75
N LEU A 650 0.27 43.85 -23.16
CA LEU A 650 -1.17 43.76 -22.85
C LEU A 650 -1.61 44.85 -21.87
N SER A 651 -0.76 45.23 -20.92
CA SER A 651 -1.04 46.33 -20.00
C SER A 651 -1.21 47.69 -20.67
N THR A 652 -0.65 47.88 -21.89
CA THR A 652 -0.81 49.12 -22.68
C THR A 652 -2.17 49.21 -23.38
N LEU A 653 -2.87 48.08 -23.55
CA LEU A 653 -4.22 48.02 -24.10
C LEU A 653 -5.30 48.38 -23.05
N VAL A 654 -4.88 48.53 -21.79
CA VAL A 654 -5.72 48.81 -20.62
C VAL A 654 -5.58 50.28 -20.21
N GLY A 655 -6.67 50.94 -19.81
CA GLY A 655 -6.67 52.37 -19.43
C GLY A 655 -5.73 52.71 -18.25
N GLN A 656 -5.13 53.91 -18.28
CA GLN A 656 -4.03 54.33 -17.38
C GLN A 656 -4.36 54.34 -15.87
N ASP A 657 -5.64 54.39 -15.49
CA ASP A 657 -6.09 54.52 -14.09
C ASP A 657 -6.33 53.19 -13.34
N ASP A 658 -5.99 52.04 -13.94
CA ASP A 658 -6.31 50.75 -13.32
C ASP A 658 -5.09 49.99 -12.77
N GLY A 659 -4.69 50.38 -11.57
CA GLY A 659 -3.60 49.72 -10.83
C GLY A 659 -3.88 48.26 -10.48
N LYS A 660 -5.15 47.89 -10.28
CA LYS A 660 -5.56 46.52 -9.95
C LYS A 660 -5.44 45.60 -11.16
N ARG A 661 -5.85 46.06 -12.35
CA ARG A 661 -5.67 45.30 -13.61
C ARG A 661 -4.21 44.96 -13.89
N ARG A 662 -3.27 45.89 -13.68
CA ARG A 662 -1.83 45.62 -13.86
C ARG A 662 -1.33 44.50 -12.93
N GLU A 663 -1.85 44.42 -11.72
CA GLU A 663 -1.53 43.34 -10.78
C GLU A 663 -2.15 42.01 -11.20
N ASP A 664 -3.38 42.01 -11.71
CA ASP A 664 -4.06 40.81 -12.22
C ASP A 664 -3.34 40.23 -13.46
N TYR A 665 -2.88 41.06 -14.39
CA TYR A 665 -2.02 40.62 -15.51
C TYR A 665 -0.66 40.09 -15.05
N ALA A 666 -0.04 40.70 -14.04
CA ALA A 666 1.22 40.23 -13.47
C ALA A 666 1.06 38.86 -12.78
N ASN A 667 -0.12 38.57 -12.21
CA ASN A 667 -0.45 37.27 -11.64
C ASN A 667 -0.75 36.22 -12.72
N ALA A 668 -1.57 36.57 -13.73
CA ALA A 668 -1.85 35.72 -14.89
C ALA A 668 -0.56 35.34 -15.64
N ARG A 669 0.41 36.26 -15.74
CA ARG A 669 1.75 36.02 -16.28
C ARG A 669 2.47 34.87 -15.57
N LYS A 670 2.53 34.90 -14.24
CA LYS A 670 3.23 33.87 -13.45
C LYS A 670 2.57 32.51 -13.62
N THR A 671 1.24 32.47 -13.58
CA THR A 671 0.46 31.24 -13.76
C THR A 671 0.65 30.67 -15.16
N LEU A 672 0.50 31.48 -16.21
CA LEU A 672 0.65 31.01 -17.59
C LEU A 672 2.08 30.58 -17.91
N CYS A 673 3.09 31.31 -17.42
CA CYS A 673 4.48 30.91 -17.55
C CYS A 673 4.74 29.56 -16.87
N GLN A 674 4.26 29.36 -15.63
CA GLN A 674 4.41 28.08 -14.94
C GLN A 674 3.77 26.90 -15.68
N GLU A 675 2.59 27.11 -16.29
CA GLU A 675 1.90 26.08 -17.05
C GLU A 675 2.61 25.76 -18.38
N ILE A 676 3.06 26.78 -19.12
CA ILE A 676 3.74 26.60 -20.41
C ILE A 676 5.15 26.03 -20.24
N MET A 677 5.88 26.44 -19.21
CA MET A 677 7.21 25.91 -18.90
C MET A 677 7.20 24.43 -18.51
N ARG A 678 6.03 23.78 -18.34
CA ARG A 678 5.94 22.32 -18.22
C ARG A 678 6.33 21.57 -19.50
N ALA A 679 6.31 22.27 -20.64
CA ALA A 679 6.79 21.73 -21.89
C ALA A 679 8.33 21.71 -21.97
N ASP A 680 9.06 22.33 -21.03
CA ASP A 680 10.52 22.26 -20.95
C ASP A 680 10.93 20.86 -20.46
N ALA A 681 11.14 19.94 -21.40
CA ALA A 681 11.43 18.54 -21.10
C ALA A 681 12.84 18.34 -20.55
N ASN A 682 13.78 19.22 -20.94
CA ASN A 682 15.19 19.11 -20.58
C ASN A 682 15.59 19.96 -19.35
N LEU A 683 14.72 20.90 -18.94
CA LEU A 683 14.82 21.83 -17.82
C LEU A 683 15.99 22.82 -17.93
N ASP A 684 16.30 23.29 -19.13
CA ASP A 684 17.31 24.33 -19.39
C ASP A 684 16.76 25.76 -19.20
N GLY A 685 15.48 25.88 -18.85
CA GLY A 685 14.80 27.15 -18.65
C GLY A 685 14.21 27.72 -19.94
N LYS A 686 14.16 26.94 -21.01
CA LYS A 686 13.59 27.30 -22.31
C LYS A 686 12.75 26.14 -22.86
N VAL A 687 11.65 26.46 -23.53
CA VAL A 687 10.87 25.45 -24.27
C VAL A 687 11.21 25.57 -25.75
N THR A 688 11.85 24.55 -26.31
CA THR A 688 12.10 24.48 -27.76
C THR A 688 10.84 24.03 -28.50
N LEU A 689 10.78 24.29 -29.81
CA LEU A 689 9.66 23.85 -30.65
C LEU A 689 9.47 22.32 -30.63
N GLU A 690 10.55 21.54 -30.52
CA GLU A 690 10.47 20.08 -30.45
C GLU A 690 9.79 19.61 -29.15
N GLU A 691 10.20 20.19 -28.01
CA GLU A 691 9.63 19.86 -26.71
C GLU A 691 8.17 20.31 -26.61
N TRP A 692 7.86 21.47 -27.18
CA TRP A 692 6.50 21.98 -27.30
C TRP A 692 5.58 21.01 -28.06
N LEU A 693 6.02 20.54 -29.23
CA LEU A 693 5.23 19.65 -30.08
C LEU A 693 5.00 18.30 -29.39
N ASN A 694 6.04 17.72 -28.79
CA ASN A 694 5.93 16.46 -28.07
C ASN A 694 5.01 16.58 -26.83
N PHE A 695 5.14 17.66 -26.05
CA PHE A 695 4.27 17.92 -24.91
C PHE A 695 2.80 18.02 -25.33
N HIS A 696 2.49 18.82 -26.36
CA HIS A 696 1.12 19.01 -26.80
C HIS A 696 0.55 17.77 -27.51
N GLU A 697 1.37 16.92 -28.14
CA GLU A 697 0.88 15.69 -28.80
C GLU A 697 0.40 14.71 -27.73
N ASN A 698 1.18 14.58 -26.65
CA ASN A 698 0.79 13.79 -25.48
C ASN A 698 -0.44 14.37 -24.78
N LEU A 699 -0.52 15.69 -24.65
CA LEU A 699 -1.68 16.38 -24.06
C LEU A 699 -2.96 16.15 -24.87
N ALA A 700 -2.90 16.32 -26.19
CA ALA A 700 -4.05 16.13 -27.07
C ALA A 700 -4.51 14.66 -27.08
N ASN A 701 -3.57 13.71 -27.10
CA ASN A 701 -3.87 12.29 -27.00
C ASN A 701 -4.54 11.93 -25.67
N GLU A 702 -4.17 12.60 -24.58
CA GLU A 702 -4.82 12.43 -23.28
C GLU A 702 -6.23 13.05 -23.28
N LEU A 703 -6.40 14.26 -23.83
CA LEU A 703 -7.68 14.97 -23.90
C LEU A 703 -8.73 14.32 -24.82
N ARG A 704 -8.29 13.58 -25.85
CA ARG A 704 -9.17 12.84 -26.78
C ARG A 704 -9.80 11.60 -26.16
N LYS A 705 -9.29 11.15 -25.01
CA LYS A 705 -9.85 9.99 -24.32
C LYS A 705 -11.22 10.36 -23.72
N PRO A 706 -12.21 9.46 -23.78
CA PRO A 706 -13.48 9.67 -23.07
C PRO A 706 -13.30 9.84 -21.54
N ASP A 707 -12.19 9.33 -21.00
CA ASP A 707 -11.87 9.25 -19.56
C ASP A 707 -10.57 10.01 -19.23
N THR A 708 -10.40 11.24 -19.74
CA THR A 708 -9.23 12.10 -19.48
C THR A 708 -8.97 12.26 -17.97
N ASN A 709 -7.72 12.12 -17.53
CA ASN A 709 -7.33 12.27 -16.12
C ASN A 709 -7.87 13.59 -15.50
N PRO A 710 -8.62 13.56 -14.38
CA PRO A 710 -9.15 14.75 -13.72
C PRO A 710 -8.10 15.79 -13.32
N GLU A 711 -6.88 15.37 -12.96
CA GLU A 711 -5.79 16.32 -12.65
C GLU A 711 -5.31 17.05 -13.91
N VAL A 712 -5.30 16.37 -15.06
CA VAL A 712 -4.98 16.97 -16.37
C VAL A 712 -6.09 17.95 -16.78
N LEU A 713 -7.35 17.60 -16.51
CA LEU A 713 -8.49 18.50 -16.74
C LEU A 713 -8.44 19.74 -15.84
N GLU A 714 -8.07 19.60 -14.57
CA GLU A 714 -7.92 20.73 -13.64
C GLU A 714 -6.79 21.67 -14.07
N GLN A 715 -5.63 21.11 -14.46
CA GLN A 715 -4.50 21.89 -14.97
C GLN A 715 -4.85 22.65 -16.26
N ILE A 716 -5.52 21.99 -17.21
CA ILE A 716 -5.94 22.63 -18.46
C ILE A 716 -7.03 23.68 -18.20
N SER A 717 -7.93 23.43 -17.24
CA SER A 717 -8.93 24.43 -16.82
C SER A 717 -8.25 25.69 -16.29
N GLN A 718 -7.20 25.56 -15.46
CA GLN A 718 -6.44 26.72 -14.98
C GLN A 718 -5.77 27.50 -16.12
N ARG A 719 -5.17 26.81 -17.10
CA ARG A 719 -4.60 27.42 -18.30
C ARG A 719 -5.66 28.17 -19.13
N ILE A 720 -6.82 27.54 -19.34
CA ILE A 720 -7.94 28.11 -20.11
C ILE A 720 -8.56 29.31 -19.39
N ASN A 721 -8.75 29.24 -18.07
CA ASN A 721 -9.24 30.35 -17.26
C ASN A 721 -8.28 31.54 -17.33
N THR A 722 -6.97 31.28 -17.25
CA THR A 722 -5.95 32.33 -17.35
C THR A 722 -5.95 32.96 -18.75
N ALA A 723 -6.06 32.15 -19.81
CA ALA A 723 -6.15 32.64 -21.18
C ALA A 723 -7.42 33.48 -21.43
N PHE A 724 -8.58 33.07 -20.90
CA PHE A 724 -9.81 33.84 -20.99
C PHE A 724 -9.68 35.21 -20.31
N ASN A 725 -9.19 35.23 -19.07
CA ASN A 725 -9.00 36.48 -18.31
C ASN A 725 -8.01 37.46 -18.96
N MET A 726 -7.13 36.97 -19.83
CA MET A 726 -6.22 37.81 -20.61
C MET A 726 -6.86 38.39 -21.89
N LEU A 727 -7.96 37.80 -22.37
CA LEU A 727 -8.69 38.21 -23.57
C LEU A 727 -9.91 39.09 -23.25
N ASP A 728 -10.53 38.89 -22.08
CA ASP A 728 -11.57 39.78 -21.52
C ASP A 728 -10.89 41.01 -20.91
N LEU A 729 -10.59 42.00 -21.76
CA LEU A 729 -9.80 43.18 -21.38
C LEU A 729 -10.53 44.10 -20.39
N ASN A 730 -11.87 44.05 -20.39
CA ASN A 730 -12.72 44.90 -19.56
C ASN A 730 -13.33 44.19 -18.33
N HIS A 731 -13.17 42.86 -18.21
CA HIS A 731 -13.69 41.99 -17.15
C HIS A 731 -15.22 42.00 -17.01
N ASP A 732 -15.95 42.17 -18.11
CA ASP A 732 -17.42 42.06 -18.11
C ASP A 732 -17.91 40.60 -18.19
N GLY A 733 -16.99 39.63 -18.30
CA GLY A 733 -17.30 38.21 -18.44
C GLY A 733 -17.54 37.78 -19.89
N TYR A 734 -17.21 38.65 -20.85
CA TYR A 734 -17.35 38.38 -22.28
C TYR A 734 -16.08 38.81 -23.01
N ILE A 735 -15.81 38.20 -24.15
CA ILE A 735 -14.84 38.73 -25.11
C ILE A 735 -15.62 39.42 -26.21
N ALA A 736 -15.55 40.75 -26.27
CA ALA A 736 -16.18 41.54 -27.32
C ALA A 736 -15.34 41.53 -28.61
N ILE A 737 -15.97 41.84 -29.74
CA ILE A 737 -15.29 41.83 -31.04
C ILE A 737 -14.09 42.79 -31.10
N ASP A 738 -14.17 43.94 -30.43
CA ASP A 738 -13.07 44.91 -30.40
C ASP A 738 -11.91 44.44 -29.52
N GLU A 739 -12.19 43.68 -28.46
CA GLU A 739 -11.17 43.03 -27.63
C GLU A 739 -10.48 41.91 -28.41
N TRP A 740 -11.26 41.08 -29.11
CA TRP A 740 -10.74 40.03 -29.98
C TRP A 740 -9.84 40.58 -31.10
N ILE A 741 -10.29 41.63 -31.80
CA ILE A 741 -9.53 42.28 -32.86
C ILE A 741 -8.21 42.83 -32.29
N LYS A 742 -8.25 43.58 -31.19
CA LYS A 742 -7.04 44.12 -30.54
C LYS A 742 -6.04 43.01 -30.18
N THR A 743 -6.52 41.88 -29.64
CA THR A 743 -5.65 40.76 -29.32
C THR A 743 -5.12 40.05 -30.57
N CYS A 744 -5.93 39.85 -31.61
CA CYS A 744 -5.45 39.23 -32.84
C CYS A 744 -4.48 40.10 -33.63
N GLU A 745 -4.69 41.42 -33.67
CA GLU A 745 -3.73 42.38 -34.22
C GLU A 745 -2.39 42.33 -33.50
N PHE A 746 -2.41 42.19 -32.17
CA PHE A 746 -1.20 41.98 -31.37
C PHE A 746 -0.42 40.73 -31.83
N PHE A 747 -1.12 39.65 -32.15
CA PHE A 747 -0.54 38.42 -32.68
C PHE A 747 -0.23 38.46 -34.18
N GLY A 748 -0.40 39.62 -34.84
CA GLY A 748 -0.04 39.83 -36.24
C GLY A 748 -1.09 39.36 -37.24
N VAL A 749 -2.34 39.18 -36.80
CA VAL A 749 -3.49 38.88 -37.67
C VAL A 749 -4.20 40.18 -38.01
N ASP A 750 -4.46 40.41 -39.30
CA ASP A 750 -5.11 41.64 -39.75
C ASP A 750 -6.58 41.72 -39.27
N GLU A 751 -7.05 42.94 -39.05
CA GLU A 751 -8.40 43.25 -38.54
C GLU A 751 -9.51 42.47 -39.27
N LYS A 752 -9.48 42.43 -40.60
CA LYS A 752 -10.51 41.76 -41.41
C LYS A 752 -10.53 40.25 -41.19
N THR A 753 -9.36 39.67 -40.98
CA THR A 753 -9.20 38.24 -40.68
C THR A 753 -9.61 37.91 -39.24
N ALA A 754 -9.30 38.78 -38.29
CA ALA A 754 -9.74 38.67 -36.89
C ALA A 754 -11.27 38.81 -36.75
N GLU A 755 -11.88 39.75 -37.45
CA GLU A 755 -13.33 39.95 -37.51
C GLU A 755 -14.02 38.70 -38.09
N LYS A 756 -13.47 38.16 -39.18
CA LYS A 756 -13.98 36.94 -39.80
C LYS A 756 -13.88 35.72 -38.88
N SER A 757 -12.79 35.56 -38.12
CA SER A 757 -12.63 34.43 -37.19
C SER A 757 -13.57 34.55 -35.99
N PHE A 758 -13.82 35.77 -35.50
CA PHE A 758 -14.77 36.04 -34.43
C PHE A 758 -16.20 35.65 -34.83
N HIS A 759 -16.64 36.06 -36.01
CA HIS A 759 -17.97 35.70 -36.54
C HIS A 759 -18.14 34.21 -36.87
N GLN A 760 -17.05 33.43 -36.95
CA GLN A 760 -17.14 31.98 -37.09
C GLN A 760 -17.39 31.27 -35.76
N ILE A 761 -16.98 31.86 -34.62
CA ILE A 761 -17.10 31.22 -33.30
C ILE A 761 -18.27 31.74 -32.46
N THR A 762 -18.86 32.88 -32.85
CA THR A 762 -20.08 33.45 -32.25
C THR A 762 -21.00 34.09 -33.30
N GLU A 763 -22.31 33.91 -33.14
CA GLU A 763 -23.36 34.58 -33.93
C GLU A 763 -23.75 35.95 -33.34
N GLN A 764 -23.18 36.32 -32.19
CA GLN A 764 -23.43 37.55 -31.43
C GLN A 764 -22.17 38.43 -31.42
N ASP A 765 -22.32 39.72 -31.08
CA ASP A 765 -21.17 40.66 -30.99
C ASP A 765 -20.26 40.42 -29.77
N LYS A 766 -20.50 39.36 -29.00
CA LYS A 766 -19.78 38.96 -27.79
C LYS A 766 -19.64 37.44 -27.71
N LEU A 767 -18.57 36.98 -27.08
CA LEU A 767 -18.33 35.56 -26.76
C LEU A 767 -18.37 35.36 -25.25
N GLU A 768 -19.38 34.63 -24.77
CA GLU A 768 -19.57 34.30 -23.35
C GLU A 768 -18.44 33.44 -22.78
N GLU A 769 -18.11 33.64 -21.50
CA GLU A 769 -17.04 32.92 -20.77
C GLU A 769 -17.08 31.40 -20.94
N ASP A 770 -18.21 30.76 -20.64
CA ASP A 770 -18.33 29.30 -20.74
C ASP A 770 -18.12 28.79 -22.18
N ARG A 771 -18.60 29.56 -23.16
CA ARG A 771 -18.45 29.22 -24.58
C ARG A 771 -17.01 29.39 -25.04
N ALA A 772 -16.36 30.47 -24.65
CA ALA A 772 -14.94 30.72 -24.94
C ALA A 772 -14.06 29.61 -24.37
N LYS A 773 -14.27 29.23 -23.11
CA LYS A 773 -13.52 28.17 -22.44
C LYS A 773 -13.71 26.81 -23.10
N GLN A 774 -14.94 26.49 -23.50
CA GLN A 774 -15.22 25.25 -24.25
C GLN A 774 -14.47 25.23 -25.58
N LEU A 775 -14.44 26.35 -26.30
CA LEU A 775 -13.73 26.44 -27.57
C LEU A 775 -12.21 26.33 -27.39
N PHE A 776 -11.62 26.94 -26.37
CA PHE A 776 -10.19 26.79 -26.05
C PHE A 776 -9.83 25.36 -25.67
N PHE A 777 -10.72 24.68 -24.94
CA PHE A 777 -10.57 23.27 -24.61
C PHE A 777 -10.57 22.39 -25.87
N GLU A 778 -11.56 22.58 -26.75
CA GLU A 778 -11.65 21.82 -27.99
C GLU A 778 -10.49 22.13 -28.95
N TYR A 779 -9.96 23.37 -28.96
CA TYR A 779 -8.77 23.72 -29.74
C TYR A 779 -7.56 22.87 -29.37
N LEU A 780 -7.31 22.62 -28.08
CA LEU A 780 -6.17 21.81 -27.63
C LEU A 780 -6.33 20.31 -27.94
N LYS A 781 -7.57 19.86 -28.15
CA LYS A 781 -7.94 18.46 -28.34
C LYS A 781 -8.07 18.06 -29.80
N THR A 782 -8.79 18.84 -30.62
CA THR A 782 -9.21 18.43 -31.96
C THR A 782 -8.04 18.37 -32.96
N ASP A 783 -8.00 17.31 -33.76
CA ASP A 783 -7.17 17.15 -34.97
C ASP A 783 -7.98 17.28 -36.27
N ASP A 784 -9.29 17.53 -36.19
CA ASP A 784 -10.14 17.81 -37.35
C ASP A 784 -9.84 19.23 -37.87
N PRO A 785 -9.34 19.36 -39.13
CA PRO A 785 -9.06 20.65 -39.73
C PRO A 785 -10.27 21.59 -39.82
N ASN A 786 -11.49 21.04 -39.87
CA ASN A 786 -12.71 21.81 -40.05
C ASN A 786 -13.43 22.14 -38.74
N HIS A 787 -12.87 21.76 -37.59
CA HIS A 787 -13.50 22.02 -36.30
C HIS A 787 -13.52 23.52 -35.99
N ILE A 788 -14.68 24.05 -35.60
CA ILE A 788 -14.92 25.50 -35.38
C ILE A 788 -13.96 26.13 -34.37
N SER A 789 -13.46 25.35 -33.40
CA SER A 789 -12.48 25.85 -32.42
C SER A 789 -11.17 26.27 -33.08
N ASN A 790 -10.83 25.77 -34.28
CA ASN A 790 -9.60 26.15 -34.98
C ASN A 790 -9.56 27.63 -35.33
N CYS A 791 -10.70 28.31 -35.35
CA CYS A 791 -10.81 29.77 -35.51
C CYS A 791 -10.44 30.55 -34.24
N CYS A 792 -10.23 29.86 -33.10
CA CYS A 792 -9.81 30.46 -31.84
C CYS A 792 -8.29 30.71 -31.81
N LEU A 793 -7.86 31.69 -30.99
CA LEU A 793 -6.45 32.07 -30.82
C LEU A 793 -5.78 32.52 -32.13
N CYS A 794 -6.57 33.12 -33.03
CA CYS A 794 -6.12 33.70 -34.29
C CYS A 794 -5.44 32.69 -35.25
N PHE A 795 -5.68 31.39 -35.05
CA PHE A 795 -5.35 30.34 -36.02
C PHE A 795 -6.41 30.32 -37.14
N LEU A 796 -5.98 30.13 -38.39
CA LEU A 796 -6.85 30.10 -39.58
C LEU A 796 -6.85 28.73 -40.24
#